data_AF-A0AA36JJP2-F1
#
_entry.id   AF-A0AA36JJP2-F1
#
_cell.length_a   1.000
_cell.length_b   1.000
_cell.length_c   1.000
_cell.angle_alpha   90.00
_cell.angle_beta   90.00
_cell.angle_gamma   90.00
#
_symmetry.space_group_name_H-M   'P 1'
#
loop_
_entity.id
_entity.type
_entity.pdbx_description
1 polymer ?
#
loop_
_entity_poly.entity_id
_entity_poly.type
_entity_poly.pdbx_seq_one_letter_code
_entity_poly.pdbx_strand_id
1 'polypeptide(L)'
;MKIREFEDEKKVLQERIKDLESRKEAKGRSCTEQVRVLEGCNKELRDQLAVFAEYRKGQVLKIREIKELKAKLEVTEERLRRAQAEAEKEREIGEDNKELKHKLQVMEDRLRKTETQAEKEREIGEDNKELKHKLQVMEERLCRAQAEAEKEREIGEDNKELKDKFKAMEEDLRKSQFENEKLRALDDKELKDKLQVMEEDLRKSQSENETVRELAEDNKVLKGLLKVMQEDLQQSQSEVGSTSKSNKKVQALEDDNKELKEKLKVMESDLRKPRSLAAWARMRDALRSVSQNQKVQELEEDTQELKDKLKVMEEDLRKSQSENQKVQELEEDNQELKDKLKVMEEDLRKSQSETQKVQELEEDNQVMEEDLRQSQSEKQKVQELEEDNQELKDKLKVMEEDLRKSQSENQKVQELEEDNQELKDKLKVMEEDLRKPQSEASTSEGSACTPRSPSSSESRLRAAMSDTGTSADQLKSAIGAVNALVEEAQRELDRKLGRARRAAYEQLANAKQANDEEGLEQAICVARQTGVDESDVAEAEAKLEAIRARTPEERAAQAAKETEKLQKKEAYLQVKKGNVEALRAVLEGLDASVQWQDWRDTEGRDLLRYARDVRANDEVVRSLSAKKACCFQAFEEQAQEQPILDPEQDGKQRSSCSKPRSSPFWIRSRP
;
A
#
# COMPACT_ATOMS: atom_id res chain seq x y z
N MET A 1 -64.01 -54.85 173.81
CA MET A 1 -63.46 -53.56 173.33
C MET A 1 -62.45 -53.75 172.21
N LYS A 2 -61.34 -54.49 172.40
CA LYS A 2 -60.27 -54.62 171.40
C LYS A 2 -60.67 -55.14 169.99
N ILE A 3 -61.76 -55.90 169.84
CA ILE A 3 -62.20 -56.38 168.51
C ILE A 3 -62.84 -55.27 167.65
N ARG A 4 -63.53 -54.30 168.27
CA ARG A 4 -64.16 -53.19 167.52
C ARG A 4 -63.11 -52.23 166.96
N GLU A 5 -62.04 -51.98 167.71
CA GLU A 5 -60.93 -51.13 167.24
C GLU A 5 -60.24 -51.71 166.00
N PHE A 6 -60.07 -53.04 165.94
CA PHE A 6 -59.52 -53.70 164.74
C PHE A 6 -60.47 -53.67 163.54
N GLU A 7 -61.78 -53.74 163.76
CA GLU A 7 -62.76 -53.64 162.66
C GLU A 7 -62.83 -52.22 162.09
N ASP A 8 -62.72 -51.21 162.94
CA ASP A 8 -62.65 -49.80 162.53
C ASP A 8 -61.33 -49.50 161.80
N GLU A 9 -60.19 -49.98 162.29
CA GLU A 9 -58.89 -49.85 161.60
C GLU A 9 -58.88 -50.57 160.25
N LYS A 10 -59.49 -51.76 160.16
CA LYS A 10 -59.62 -52.49 158.90
C LYS A 10 -60.47 -51.70 157.90
N LYS A 11 -61.54 -51.04 158.35
CA LYS A 11 -62.38 -50.16 157.51
C LYS A 11 -61.59 -48.96 156.99
N VAL A 12 -60.83 -48.30 157.87
CA VAL A 12 -59.98 -47.15 157.49
C VAL A 12 -58.90 -47.56 156.49
N LEU A 13 -58.27 -48.72 156.68
CA LEU A 13 -57.29 -49.24 155.73
C LEU A 13 -57.92 -49.64 154.39
N GLN A 14 -59.11 -50.24 154.41
CA GLN A 14 -59.85 -50.55 153.18
C GLN A 14 -60.24 -49.29 152.41
N GLU A 15 -60.69 -48.24 153.09
CA GLU A 15 -60.95 -46.95 152.44
C GLU A 15 -59.68 -46.31 151.88
N ARG A 16 -58.55 -46.42 152.59
CA ARG A 16 -57.27 -45.87 152.14
C ARG A 16 -56.68 -46.63 150.94
N ILE A 17 -56.84 -47.95 150.90
CA ILE A 17 -56.49 -48.77 149.72
C ILE A 17 -57.36 -48.35 148.55
N LYS A 18 -58.67 -48.17 148.76
CA LYS A 18 -59.60 -47.75 147.71
C LYS A 18 -59.27 -46.35 147.18
N ASP A 19 -58.86 -45.42 148.05
CA ASP A 19 -58.41 -44.08 147.65
C ASP A 19 -57.08 -44.12 146.88
N LEU A 20 -56.13 -44.98 147.29
CA LEU A 20 -54.86 -45.16 146.58
C LEU A 20 -55.04 -45.83 145.21
N GLU A 21 -55.93 -46.82 145.09
CA GLU A 21 -56.30 -47.43 143.82
C GLU A 21 -56.98 -46.41 142.89
N SER A 22 -57.90 -45.60 143.44
CA SER A 22 -58.54 -44.50 142.69
C SER A 22 -57.52 -43.46 142.20
N ARG A 23 -56.53 -43.10 143.03
CA ARG A 23 -55.44 -42.20 142.64
C ARG A 23 -54.50 -42.84 141.61
N LYS A 24 -54.22 -44.14 141.71
CA LYS A 24 -53.40 -44.88 140.74
C LYS A 24 -54.09 -44.95 139.39
N GLU A 25 -55.39 -45.22 139.37
CA GLU A 25 -56.20 -45.19 138.14
C GLU A 25 -56.33 -43.78 137.57
N ALA A 26 -56.47 -42.75 138.40
CA ALA A 26 -56.52 -41.36 137.94
C ALA A 26 -55.18 -40.92 137.31
N LYS A 27 -54.04 -41.30 137.92
CA LYS A 27 -52.71 -41.09 137.33
C LYS A 27 -52.50 -41.91 136.07
N GLY A 28 -52.98 -43.15 136.03
CA GLY A 28 -52.98 -44.00 134.84
C GLY A 28 -53.75 -43.36 133.69
N ARG A 29 -54.98 -42.89 133.96
CA ARG A 29 -55.83 -42.15 133.00
C ARG A 29 -55.17 -40.85 132.54
N SER A 30 -54.54 -40.10 133.44
CA SER A 30 -53.81 -38.88 133.12
C SER A 30 -52.58 -39.14 132.24
N CYS A 31 -51.80 -40.19 132.51
CA CYS A 31 -50.67 -40.58 131.67
C CYS A 31 -51.13 -41.09 130.29
N THR A 32 -52.19 -41.91 130.23
CA THR A 32 -52.72 -42.37 128.93
C THR A 32 -53.26 -41.23 128.10
N GLU A 33 -53.86 -40.22 128.73
CA GLU A 33 -54.37 -39.04 128.02
C GLU A 33 -53.21 -38.15 127.52
N GLN A 34 -52.15 -37.98 128.32
CA GLN A 34 -50.93 -37.28 127.87
C GLN A 34 -50.24 -38.00 126.71
N VAL A 35 -50.15 -39.34 126.75
CA VAL A 35 -49.62 -40.15 125.64
C VAL A 35 -50.50 -39.99 124.39
N ARG A 36 -51.82 -40.03 124.53
CA ARG A 36 -52.75 -39.83 123.42
C ARG A 36 -52.63 -38.44 122.79
N VAL A 37 -52.45 -37.39 123.61
CA VAL A 37 -52.21 -36.02 123.12
C VAL A 37 -50.87 -35.93 122.38
N LEU A 38 -49.80 -36.52 122.92
CA LEU A 38 -48.49 -36.54 122.27
C LEU A 38 -48.49 -37.35 120.97
N GLU A 39 -49.23 -38.46 120.92
CA GLU A 39 -49.44 -39.25 119.69
C GLU A 39 -50.22 -38.44 118.65
N GLY A 40 -51.22 -37.66 119.08
CA GLY A 40 -51.94 -36.71 118.23
C GLY A 40 -51.03 -35.64 117.64
N CYS A 41 -50.22 -34.96 118.47
CA CYS A 41 -49.24 -33.97 118.00
C CYS A 41 -48.17 -34.58 117.09
N ASN A 42 -47.69 -35.79 117.39
CA ASN A 42 -46.74 -36.51 116.52
C ASN A 42 -47.37 -36.95 115.19
N LYS A 43 -48.67 -37.23 115.16
CA LYS A 43 -49.38 -37.50 113.92
C LYS A 43 -49.50 -36.22 113.10
N GLU A 44 -49.91 -35.13 113.72
CA GLU A 44 -50.06 -33.84 113.04
C GLU A 44 -48.72 -33.30 112.50
N LEU A 45 -47.63 -33.44 113.24
CA LEU A 45 -46.28 -33.12 112.74
C LEU A 45 -45.87 -34.00 111.56
N ARG A 46 -46.20 -35.30 111.58
CA ARG A 46 -45.93 -36.20 110.44
C ARG A 46 -46.76 -35.81 109.22
N ASP A 47 -48.03 -35.45 109.40
CA ASP A 47 -48.90 -35.00 108.32
C ASP A 47 -48.41 -33.66 107.73
N GLN A 48 -47.98 -32.71 108.57
CA GLN A 48 -47.36 -31.46 108.12
C GLN A 48 -46.05 -31.70 107.36
N LEU A 49 -45.18 -32.58 107.85
CA LEU A 49 -43.95 -32.96 107.16
C LEU A 49 -44.22 -33.63 105.82
N ALA A 50 -45.28 -34.44 105.71
CA ALA A 50 -45.69 -35.05 104.44
C ALA A 50 -46.16 -33.99 103.43
N VAL A 51 -46.94 -32.99 103.87
CA VAL A 51 -47.33 -31.86 103.02
C VAL A 51 -46.11 -31.05 102.56
N PHE A 52 -45.16 -30.76 103.46
CA PHE A 52 -43.92 -30.09 103.08
C PHE A 52 -43.06 -30.92 102.11
N ALA A 53 -43.03 -32.24 102.26
CA ALA A 53 -42.31 -33.13 101.36
C ALA A 53 -42.92 -33.12 99.95
N GLU A 54 -44.25 -33.19 99.83
CA GLU A 54 -44.94 -33.09 98.53
C GLU A 54 -44.78 -31.68 97.91
N TYR A 55 -44.85 -30.63 98.72
CA TYR A 55 -44.55 -29.27 98.25
C TYR A 55 -43.12 -29.14 97.70
N ARG A 56 -42.13 -29.67 98.44
CA ARG A 56 -40.72 -29.67 98.02
C ARG A 56 -40.52 -30.50 96.75
N LYS A 57 -41.20 -31.64 96.62
CA LYS A 57 -41.18 -32.46 95.41
C LYS A 57 -41.75 -31.70 94.20
N GLY A 58 -42.86 -30.97 94.38
CA GLY A 58 -43.42 -30.07 93.38
C GLY A 58 -42.44 -28.96 92.96
N GLN A 59 -41.73 -28.35 93.92
CA GLN A 59 -40.69 -27.36 93.63
C GLN A 59 -39.51 -27.94 92.84
N VAL A 60 -39.06 -29.14 93.18
CA VAL A 60 -37.97 -29.83 92.45
C VAL A 60 -38.38 -30.13 91.01
N LEU A 61 -39.63 -30.55 90.77
CA LEU A 61 -40.16 -30.77 89.41
C LEU A 61 -40.19 -29.47 88.60
N LYS A 62 -40.67 -28.37 89.18
CA LYS A 62 -40.65 -27.05 88.52
C LYS A 62 -39.24 -26.59 88.18
N ILE A 63 -38.28 -26.77 89.08
CA ILE A 63 -36.87 -26.44 88.81
C ILE A 63 -36.33 -27.29 87.65
N ARG A 64 -36.71 -28.57 87.58
CA ARG A 64 -36.32 -29.46 86.47
C ARG A 64 -36.89 -28.99 85.14
N GLU A 65 -38.18 -28.65 85.10
CA GLU A 65 -38.84 -28.10 83.92
C GLU A 65 -38.20 -26.78 83.48
N ILE A 66 -37.90 -25.87 84.40
CA ILE A 66 -37.21 -24.61 84.10
C ILE A 66 -35.82 -24.88 83.50
N LYS A 67 -35.06 -25.84 84.05
CA LYS A 67 -33.75 -26.22 83.49
C LYS A 67 -33.87 -26.80 82.08
N GLU A 68 -34.87 -27.63 81.83
CA GLU A 68 -35.12 -28.21 80.50
C GLU A 68 -35.54 -27.13 79.48
N LEU A 69 -36.43 -26.21 79.88
CA LEU A 69 -36.82 -25.08 79.06
C LEU A 69 -35.65 -24.15 78.76
N LYS A 70 -34.78 -23.88 79.75
CA LYS A 70 -33.57 -23.09 79.55
C LYS A 70 -32.61 -23.74 78.55
N ALA A 71 -32.40 -25.06 78.64
CA ALA A 71 -31.58 -25.79 77.67
C ALA A 71 -32.19 -25.76 76.25
N LYS A 72 -33.52 -25.90 76.13
CA LYS A 72 -34.21 -25.76 74.84
C LYS A 72 -34.05 -24.36 74.26
N LEU A 73 -34.17 -23.33 75.10
CA LEU A 73 -33.98 -21.93 74.70
C LEU A 73 -32.56 -21.70 74.16
N GLU A 74 -31.53 -22.16 74.88
CA GLU A 74 -30.13 -22.03 74.48
C GLU A 74 -29.84 -22.70 73.13
N VAL A 75 -30.38 -23.90 72.90
CA VAL A 75 -30.28 -24.59 71.60
C VAL A 75 -31.00 -23.81 70.49
N THR A 76 -32.16 -23.19 70.76
CA THR A 76 -32.86 -22.38 69.76
C THR A 76 -32.14 -21.07 69.45
N GLU A 77 -31.55 -20.41 70.45
CA GLU A 77 -30.73 -19.21 70.26
C GLU A 77 -29.48 -19.53 69.44
N GLU A 78 -28.83 -20.66 69.69
CA GLU A 78 -27.66 -21.08 68.91
C GLU A 78 -28.04 -21.42 67.45
N ARG A 79 -29.20 -22.06 67.23
CA ARG A 79 -29.74 -22.27 65.88
C ARG A 79 -30.04 -20.96 65.18
N LEU A 80 -30.60 -19.97 65.88
CA LEU A 80 -30.87 -18.65 65.32
C LEU A 80 -29.58 -17.92 64.94
N ARG A 81 -28.54 -17.96 65.80
CA ARG A 81 -27.22 -17.38 65.49
C ARG A 81 -26.59 -18.03 64.25
N ARG A 82 -26.67 -19.36 64.13
CA ARG A 82 -26.16 -20.07 62.94
C ARG A 82 -26.94 -19.67 61.67
N ALA A 83 -28.26 -19.61 61.73
CA ALA A 83 -29.08 -19.18 60.61
C ALA A 83 -28.80 -17.72 60.20
N GLN A 84 -28.57 -16.82 61.15
CA GLN A 84 -28.17 -15.43 60.88
C GLN A 84 -26.80 -15.36 60.19
N ALA A 85 -25.81 -16.13 60.69
CA ALA A 85 -24.49 -16.19 60.08
C ALA A 85 -24.51 -16.81 58.67
N GLU A 86 -25.37 -17.81 58.42
CA GLU A 86 -25.59 -18.35 57.07
C GLU A 86 -26.23 -17.32 56.13
N ALA A 87 -27.25 -16.58 56.60
CA ALA A 87 -27.88 -15.51 55.81
C ALA A 87 -26.91 -14.35 55.49
N GLU A 88 -25.98 -14.02 56.38
CA GLU A 88 -24.92 -13.05 56.12
C GLU A 88 -23.94 -13.54 55.05
N LYS A 89 -23.51 -14.80 55.13
CA LYS A 89 -22.67 -15.42 54.07
C LYS A 89 -23.37 -15.44 52.71
N GLU A 90 -24.67 -15.73 52.67
CA GLU A 90 -25.44 -15.68 51.41
C GLU A 90 -25.53 -14.25 50.86
N ARG A 91 -25.61 -13.23 51.73
CA ARG A 91 -25.59 -11.83 51.31
C ARG A 91 -24.23 -11.45 50.72
N GLU A 92 -23.13 -11.84 51.36
CA GLU A 92 -21.75 -11.65 50.88
C GLU A 92 -21.53 -12.31 49.51
N ILE A 93 -21.93 -13.58 49.36
CA ILE A 93 -21.91 -14.28 48.07
C ILE A 93 -22.77 -13.56 47.02
N GLY A 94 -23.89 -12.96 47.42
CA GLY A 94 -24.75 -12.16 46.54
C GLY A 94 -24.09 -10.87 46.05
N GLU A 95 -23.27 -10.22 46.89
CA GLU A 95 -22.51 -9.02 46.55
C GLU A 95 -21.32 -9.36 45.64
N ASP A 96 -20.57 -10.41 45.95
CA ASP A 96 -19.49 -10.92 45.10
C ASP A 96 -19.99 -11.30 43.69
N ASN A 97 -21.16 -11.94 43.60
CA ASN A 97 -21.77 -12.26 42.32
C ASN A 97 -22.19 -11.02 41.52
N LYS A 98 -22.63 -9.94 42.18
CA LYS A 98 -22.92 -8.67 41.51
C LYS A 98 -21.63 -8.02 40.99
N GLU A 99 -20.56 -8.05 41.77
CA GLU A 99 -19.25 -7.52 41.36
C GLU A 99 -18.69 -8.31 40.17
N LEU A 100 -18.73 -9.65 40.23
CA LEU A 100 -18.31 -10.52 39.13
C LEU A 100 -19.12 -10.26 37.86
N LYS A 101 -20.44 -10.06 37.98
CA LYS A 101 -21.31 -9.72 36.85
C LYS A 101 -20.92 -8.37 36.23
N HIS A 102 -20.61 -7.37 37.05
CA HIS A 102 -20.14 -6.07 36.56
C HIS A 102 -18.77 -6.19 35.87
N LYS A 103 -17.83 -6.94 36.45
CA LYS A 103 -16.53 -7.23 35.83
C LYS A 103 -16.67 -7.93 34.48
N LEU A 104 -17.56 -8.92 34.39
CA LEU A 104 -17.90 -9.60 33.13
C LEU A 104 -18.43 -8.61 32.08
N GLN A 105 -19.35 -7.75 32.46
CA GLN A 105 -19.89 -6.72 31.56
C GLN A 105 -18.81 -5.75 31.07
N VAL A 106 -17.91 -5.30 31.96
CA VAL A 106 -16.77 -4.44 31.57
C VAL A 106 -15.82 -5.16 30.60
N MET A 107 -15.59 -6.46 30.78
CA MET A 107 -14.79 -7.25 29.84
C MET A 107 -15.49 -7.42 28.49
N GLU A 108 -16.80 -7.67 28.46
CA GLU A 108 -17.60 -7.74 27.23
C GLU A 108 -17.57 -6.41 26.47
N ASP A 109 -17.70 -5.27 27.16
CA ASP A 109 -17.62 -3.94 26.55
C ASP A 109 -16.21 -3.64 26.02
N ARG A 110 -15.15 -4.08 26.71
CA ARG A 110 -13.78 -4.00 26.20
C ARG A 110 -13.58 -4.85 24.95
N LEU A 111 -14.08 -6.09 24.94
CA LEU A 111 -14.02 -6.97 23.78
C LEU A 111 -14.73 -6.36 22.58
N ARG A 112 -15.94 -5.81 22.78
CA ARG A 112 -16.66 -5.09 21.71
C ARG A 112 -15.87 -3.91 21.16
N LYS A 113 -15.21 -3.13 22.01
CA LYS A 113 -14.34 -2.02 21.56
C LYS A 113 -13.15 -2.51 20.76
N THR A 114 -12.53 -3.62 21.15
CA THR A 114 -11.40 -4.20 20.38
C THR A 114 -11.87 -4.80 19.06
N GLU A 115 -13.06 -5.40 19.00
CA GLU A 115 -13.66 -5.91 17.77
C GLU A 115 -13.96 -4.79 16.77
N THR A 116 -14.57 -3.68 17.23
CA THR A 116 -14.83 -2.53 16.36
C THR A 116 -13.54 -1.86 15.90
N GLN A 117 -12.51 -1.79 16.75
CA GLN A 117 -11.19 -1.31 16.33
C GLN A 117 -10.56 -2.21 15.27
N ALA A 118 -10.64 -3.54 15.44
CA ALA A 118 -10.13 -4.50 14.46
C ALA A 118 -10.92 -4.49 13.14
N GLU A 119 -12.19 -4.11 13.15
CA GLU A 119 -12.97 -3.84 11.92
C GLU A 119 -12.49 -2.58 11.21
N LYS A 120 -12.30 -1.47 11.93
CA LYS A 120 -11.73 -0.24 11.36
C LYS A 120 -10.34 -0.47 10.76
N GLU A 121 -9.49 -1.24 11.43
CA GLU A 121 -8.16 -1.60 10.92
C GLU A 121 -8.24 -2.50 9.66
N ARG A 122 -9.24 -3.37 9.56
CA ARG A 122 -9.50 -4.16 8.34
C ARG A 122 -9.93 -3.28 7.18
N GLU A 123 -10.83 -2.32 7.41
CA GLU A 123 -11.30 -1.35 6.42
C GLU A 123 -10.14 -0.50 5.90
N ILE A 124 -9.33 0.09 6.80
CA ILE A 124 -8.10 0.81 6.44
C ILE A 124 -7.12 -0.09 5.66
N GLY A 125 -7.07 -1.38 5.98
CA GLY A 125 -6.27 -2.38 5.27
C GLY A 125 -6.75 -2.65 3.84
N GLU A 126 -8.05 -2.59 3.58
CA GLU A 126 -8.66 -2.74 2.26
C GLU A 126 -8.45 -1.47 1.41
N ASP A 127 -8.67 -0.28 1.99
CA ASP A 127 -8.42 1.01 1.33
C ASP A 127 -6.96 1.16 0.92
N ASN A 128 -6.02 0.75 1.79
CA ASN A 128 -4.59 0.76 1.45
C ASN A 128 -4.24 -0.20 0.31
N LYS A 129 -4.93 -1.36 0.19
CA LYS A 129 -4.74 -2.26 -0.95
C LYS A 129 -5.27 -1.63 -2.23
N GLU A 130 -6.42 -0.94 -2.17
CA GLU A 130 -6.97 -0.23 -3.32
C GLU A 130 -6.06 0.93 -3.76
N LEU A 131 -5.58 1.75 -2.83
CA LEU A 131 -4.63 2.84 -3.11
C LEU A 131 -3.34 2.30 -3.72
N LYS A 132 -2.82 1.17 -3.21
CA LYS A 132 -1.63 0.52 -3.78
C LYS A 132 -1.89 0.03 -5.22
N HIS A 133 -3.07 -0.51 -5.49
CA HIS A 133 -3.46 -0.90 -6.84
C HIS A 133 -3.60 0.31 -7.77
N LYS A 134 -4.23 1.41 -7.31
CA LYS A 134 -4.33 2.68 -8.06
C LYS A 134 -2.96 3.26 -8.37
N LEU A 135 -2.03 3.26 -7.41
CA LEU A 135 -0.64 3.67 -7.62
C LEU A 135 0.05 2.81 -8.68
N GLN A 136 -0.07 1.49 -8.61
CA GLN A 136 0.51 0.58 -9.61
C GLN A 136 -0.06 0.85 -11.01
N VAL A 137 -1.38 1.07 -11.13
CA VAL A 137 -2.02 1.42 -12.41
C VAL A 137 -1.50 2.77 -12.93
N MET A 138 -1.28 3.75 -12.07
CA MET A 138 -0.69 5.04 -12.46
C MET A 138 0.77 4.91 -12.90
N GLU A 139 1.58 4.10 -12.22
CA GLU A 139 2.96 3.79 -12.60
C GLU A 139 3.00 3.10 -13.97
N GLU A 140 2.13 2.12 -14.22
CA GLU A 140 2.03 1.48 -15.53
C GLU A 140 1.61 2.46 -16.63
N ARG A 141 0.69 3.39 -16.35
CA ARG A 141 0.30 4.44 -17.29
C ARG A 141 1.45 5.39 -17.59
N LEU A 142 2.24 5.77 -16.58
CA LEU A 142 3.44 6.59 -16.76
C LEU A 142 4.50 5.88 -17.59
N CYS A 143 4.76 4.59 -17.34
CA CYS A 143 5.67 3.79 -18.15
C CYS A 143 5.20 3.70 -19.61
N ARG A 144 3.90 3.50 -19.87
CA ARG A 144 3.35 3.49 -21.23
C ARG A 144 3.50 4.85 -21.92
N ALA A 145 3.17 5.94 -21.22
CA ALA A 145 3.32 7.29 -21.75
C ALA A 145 4.79 7.65 -22.06
N GLN A 146 5.73 7.22 -21.21
CA GLN A 146 7.16 7.39 -21.47
C GLN A 146 7.63 6.60 -22.70
N ALA A 147 7.17 5.35 -22.85
CA ALA A 147 7.47 4.54 -24.03
C ALA A 147 6.85 5.11 -25.32
N GLU A 148 5.66 5.70 -25.24
CA GLU A 148 5.03 6.41 -26.36
C GLU A 148 5.82 7.67 -26.73
N ALA A 149 6.25 8.47 -25.75
CA ALA A 149 7.09 9.64 -25.98
C ALA A 149 8.49 9.29 -26.54
N GLU A 150 9.03 8.12 -26.22
CA GLU A 150 10.25 7.59 -26.84
C GLU A 150 10.03 7.22 -28.31
N LYS A 151 8.93 6.54 -28.63
CA LYS A 151 8.56 6.24 -30.02
C LYS A 151 8.33 7.51 -30.84
N GLU A 152 7.71 8.54 -30.26
CA GLU A 152 7.54 9.82 -30.94
C GLU A 152 8.88 10.53 -31.20
N ARG A 153 9.84 10.42 -30.28
CA ARG A 153 11.21 10.91 -30.51
C ARG A 153 11.90 10.15 -31.64
N GLU A 154 11.79 8.83 -31.66
CA GLU A 154 12.34 7.96 -32.73
C GLU A 154 11.73 8.33 -34.09
N ILE A 155 10.39 8.46 -34.17
CA ILE A 155 9.69 8.94 -35.37
C ILE A 155 10.16 10.35 -35.77
N GLY A 156 10.43 11.22 -34.79
CA GLY A 156 10.97 12.56 -35.04
C GLY A 156 12.38 12.54 -35.64
N GLU A 157 13.24 11.62 -35.20
CA GLU A 157 14.58 11.40 -35.74
C GLU A 157 14.51 10.81 -37.16
N ASP A 158 13.65 9.82 -37.40
CA ASP A 158 13.40 9.24 -38.72
C ASP A 158 12.88 10.29 -39.71
N ASN A 159 11.93 11.12 -39.29
CA ASN A 159 11.40 12.21 -40.11
C ASN A 159 12.47 13.25 -40.46
N LYS A 160 13.39 13.52 -39.52
CA LYS A 160 14.54 14.40 -39.78
C LYS A 160 15.47 13.77 -40.80
N GLU A 161 15.79 12.48 -40.68
CA GLU A 161 16.61 11.75 -41.65
C GLU A 161 15.97 11.73 -43.04
N LEU A 162 14.67 11.44 -43.12
CA LEU A 162 13.91 11.49 -44.38
C LEU A 162 13.94 12.88 -45.00
N LYS A 163 13.79 13.94 -44.20
CA LYS A 163 13.86 15.33 -44.68
C LYS A 163 15.25 15.66 -45.24
N ASP A 164 16.31 15.16 -44.61
CA ASP A 164 17.67 15.37 -45.11
C ASP A 164 17.95 14.55 -46.38
N LYS A 165 17.39 13.33 -46.50
CA LYS A 165 17.40 12.54 -47.75
C LYS A 165 16.64 13.24 -48.88
N PHE A 166 15.47 13.83 -48.61
CA PHE A 166 14.72 14.61 -49.59
C PHE A 166 15.52 15.82 -50.08
N LYS A 167 16.16 16.57 -49.16
CA LYS A 167 17.03 17.69 -49.56
C LYS A 167 18.20 17.23 -50.42
N ALA A 168 18.85 16.12 -50.09
CA ALA A 168 19.93 15.56 -50.91
C ALA A 168 19.42 15.19 -52.31
N MET A 169 18.24 14.56 -52.40
CA MET A 169 17.62 14.22 -53.67
C MET A 169 17.23 15.45 -54.50
N GLU A 170 16.72 16.51 -53.86
CA GLU A 170 16.45 17.80 -54.52
C GLU A 170 17.74 18.45 -55.04
N GLU A 171 18.84 18.36 -54.30
CA GLU A 171 20.15 18.87 -54.73
C GLU A 171 20.68 18.08 -55.93
N ASP A 172 20.56 16.76 -55.91
CA ASP A 172 20.94 15.89 -57.03
C ASP A 172 20.06 16.14 -58.26
N LEU A 173 18.75 16.36 -58.07
CA LEU A 173 17.85 16.76 -59.15
C LEU A 173 18.25 18.10 -59.75
N ARG A 174 18.62 19.10 -58.93
CA ARG A 174 19.14 20.39 -59.40
C ARG A 174 20.45 20.24 -60.16
N LYS A 175 21.39 19.40 -59.69
CA LYS A 175 22.63 19.09 -60.42
C LYS A 175 22.33 18.44 -61.77
N SER A 176 21.44 17.45 -61.80
CA SER A 176 21.03 16.80 -63.04
C SER A 176 20.34 17.76 -64.02
N GLN A 177 19.49 18.66 -63.52
CA GLN A 177 18.88 19.71 -64.34
C GLN A 177 19.94 20.65 -64.92
N PHE A 178 20.90 21.09 -64.11
CA PHE A 178 22.00 21.93 -64.57
C PHE A 178 22.89 21.23 -65.62
N GLU A 179 23.19 19.94 -65.44
CA GLU A 179 23.93 19.15 -66.43
C GLU A 179 23.15 19.00 -67.74
N ASN A 180 21.83 18.76 -67.66
CA ASN A 180 20.96 18.71 -68.83
C ASN A 180 20.88 20.06 -69.55
N GLU A 181 20.81 21.18 -68.82
CA GLU A 181 20.88 22.53 -69.40
C GLU A 181 22.23 22.78 -70.07
N LYS A 182 23.33 22.33 -69.45
CA LYS A 182 24.67 22.42 -70.03
C LYS A 182 24.80 21.59 -71.31
N LEU A 183 24.23 20.38 -71.34
CA LEU A 183 24.19 19.54 -72.54
C LEU A 183 23.37 20.21 -73.64
N ARG A 184 22.17 20.73 -73.33
CA ARG A 184 21.36 21.48 -74.29
C ARG A 184 22.10 22.71 -74.82
N ALA A 185 22.80 23.45 -73.97
CA ALA A 185 23.60 24.61 -74.40
C ALA A 185 24.77 24.22 -75.31
N LEU A 186 25.38 23.04 -75.11
CA LEU A 186 26.41 22.51 -76.01
C LEU A 186 25.81 22.09 -77.35
N ASP A 187 24.66 21.40 -77.34
CA ASP A 187 23.95 21.01 -78.56
C ASP A 187 23.50 22.24 -79.35
N ASP A 188 22.95 23.26 -78.68
CA ASP A 188 22.56 24.54 -79.29
C ASP A 188 23.77 25.28 -79.87
N LYS A 189 24.91 25.25 -79.17
CA LYS A 189 26.16 25.83 -79.68
C LYS A 189 26.68 25.07 -80.90
N GLU A 190 26.68 23.74 -80.87
CA GLU A 190 27.10 22.92 -82.01
C GLU A 190 26.18 23.11 -83.22
N LEU A 191 24.86 23.20 -83.00
CA LEU A 191 23.88 23.54 -84.03
C LEU A 191 24.13 24.94 -84.60
N LYS A 192 24.44 25.92 -83.75
CA LYS A 192 24.77 27.28 -84.17
C LYS A 192 26.07 27.34 -84.98
N ASP A 193 27.11 26.62 -84.55
CA ASP A 193 28.39 26.53 -85.26
C ASP A 193 28.17 25.84 -86.63
N LYS A 194 27.38 24.77 -86.70
CA LYS A 194 26.98 24.13 -87.98
C LYS A 194 26.16 25.06 -88.88
N LEU A 195 25.21 25.81 -88.31
CA LEU A 195 24.45 26.82 -89.04
C LEU A 195 25.37 27.90 -89.62
N GLN A 196 26.33 28.38 -88.84
CA GLN A 196 27.29 29.38 -89.28
C GLN A 196 28.18 28.86 -90.43
N VAL A 197 28.64 27.61 -90.35
CA VAL A 197 29.38 26.96 -91.45
C VAL A 197 28.50 26.85 -92.70
N MET A 198 27.24 26.42 -92.55
CA MET A 198 26.31 26.36 -93.68
C MET A 198 26.04 27.75 -94.26
N GLU A 199 25.90 28.80 -93.44
CA GLU A 199 25.74 30.18 -93.89
C GLU A 199 26.98 30.68 -94.65
N GLU A 200 28.19 30.36 -94.18
CA GLU A 200 29.45 30.66 -94.88
C GLU A 200 29.54 29.92 -96.23
N ASP A 201 29.20 28.64 -96.27
CA ASP A 201 29.16 27.85 -97.50
C ASP A 201 28.12 28.40 -98.49
N LEU A 202 26.96 28.81 -97.98
CA LEU A 202 25.89 29.40 -98.79
C LEU A 202 26.30 30.77 -99.33
N ARG A 203 27.00 31.58 -98.52
CA ARG A 203 27.58 32.86 -98.95
C ARG A 203 28.69 32.67 -99.98
N LYS A 204 29.52 31.66 -99.82
CA LYS A 204 30.55 31.28 -100.78
C LYS A 204 29.91 30.83 -102.10
N SER A 205 28.91 29.96 -102.05
CA SER A 205 28.15 29.54 -103.23
C SER A 205 27.42 30.70 -103.91
N GLN A 206 26.90 31.68 -103.15
CA GLN A 206 26.34 32.90 -103.71
C GLN A 206 27.40 33.75 -104.42
N SER A 207 28.58 33.93 -103.83
CA SER A 207 29.69 34.64 -104.48
C SER A 207 30.18 33.93 -105.75
N GLU A 208 30.25 32.59 -105.73
CA GLU A 208 30.55 31.79 -106.92
C GLU A 208 29.47 31.96 -108.00
N ASN A 209 28.19 31.96 -107.63
CA ASN A 209 27.10 32.26 -108.56
C ASN A 209 27.18 33.69 -109.14
N GLU A 210 27.67 34.65 -108.36
CA GLU A 210 27.89 36.03 -108.80
C GLU A 210 29.02 36.09 -109.83
N THR A 211 30.13 35.37 -109.61
CA THR A 211 31.19 35.22 -110.64
C THR A 211 30.70 34.50 -111.89
N VAL A 212 29.80 33.51 -111.76
CA VAL A 212 29.16 32.86 -112.92
C VAL A 212 28.25 33.83 -113.66
N ARG A 213 27.58 34.74 -112.95
CA ARG A 213 26.73 35.79 -113.54
C ARG A 213 27.59 36.84 -114.26
N GLU A 214 28.71 37.27 -113.69
CA GLU A 214 29.71 38.12 -114.36
C GLU A 214 30.26 37.46 -115.61
N LEU A 215 30.67 36.18 -115.53
CA LEU A 215 31.12 35.41 -116.70
C LEU A 215 30.02 35.24 -117.76
N ALA A 216 28.74 35.19 -117.36
CA ALA A 216 27.61 35.15 -118.28
C ALA A 216 27.38 36.51 -118.96
N GLU A 217 27.59 37.61 -118.25
CA GLU A 217 27.57 38.96 -118.81
C GLU A 217 28.75 39.20 -119.76
N ASP A 218 29.96 38.78 -119.40
CA ASP A 218 31.12 38.78 -120.28
C ASP A 218 30.89 37.92 -121.52
N ASN A 219 30.27 36.75 -121.39
CA ASN A 219 29.86 35.94 -122.54
C ASN A 219 28.82 36.65 -123.42
N LYS A 220 27.94 37.45 -122.82
CA LYS A 220 26.94 38.25 -123.56
C LYS A 220 27.63 39.38 -124.32
N VAL A 221 28.61 40.04 -123.71
CA VAL A 221 29.46 41.06 -124.35
C VAL A 221 30.29 40.45 -125.48
N LEU A 222 30.94 39.30 -125.24
CA LEU A 222 31.70 38.56 -126.26
C LEU A 222 30.80 38.10 -127.42
N LYS A 223 29.58 37.62 -127.15
CA LYS A 223 28.59 37.34 -128.21
C LYS A 223 28.18 38.58 -128.98
N GLY A 224 28.08 39.74 -128.31
CA GLY A 224 27.87 41.03 -128.95
C GLY A 224 29.02 41.42 -129.89
N LEU A 225 30.26 41.29 -129.42
CA LEU A 225 31.48 41.53 -130.19
C LEU A 225 31.62 40.56 -131.38
N LEU A 226 31.32 39.28 -131.19
CA LEU A 226 31.28 38.28 -132.27
C LEU A 226 30.25 38.64 -133.33
N LYS A 227 29.10 39.18 -132.93
CA LYS A 227 28.06 39.64 -133.84
C LYS A 227 28.52 40.86 -134.65
N VAL A 228 29.17 41.83 -134.01
CA VAL A 228 29.76 43.00 -134.69
C VAL A 228 30.86 42.56 -135.66
N MET A 229 31.75 41.66 -135.26
CA MET A 229 32.77 41.11 -136.16
C MET A 229 32.17 40.32 -137.33
N GLN A 230 31.07 39.60 -137.11
CA GLN A 230 30.39 38.84 -138.16
C GLN A 230 29.61 39.77 -139.12
N GLU A 231 29.08 40.88 -138.63
CA GLU A 231 28.48 41.96 -139.42
C GLU A 231 29.58 42.70 -140.22
N ASP A 232 30.75 42.97 -139.64
CA ASP A 232 31.91 43.56 -140.33
C ASP A 232 32.52 42.61 -141.39
N LEU A 233 32.49 41.30 -141.16
CA LEU A 233 32.92 40.29 -142.14
C LEU A 233 31.94 40.16 -143.31
N GLN A 234 30.64 40.31 -143.06
CA GLN A 234 29.61 40.33 -144.11
C GLN A 234 29.64 41.64 -144.91
N GLN A 235 29.97 42.77 -144.28
CA GLN A 235 30.14 44.06 -144.94
C GLN A 235 31.45 44.13 -145.75
N SER A 236 32.51 43.43 -145.31
CA SER A 236 33.77 43.27 -146.04
C SER A 236 33.69 42.24 -147.19
N GLN A 237 32.73 41.31 -147.14
CA GLN A 237 32.46 40.36 -148.24
C GLN A 237 31.53 40.93 -149.33
N SER A 238 30.89 42.09 -149.11
CA SER A 238 30.03 42.75 -150.11
C SER A 238 30.73 43.75 -151.05
N GLU A 239 32.05 43.95 -150.93
CA GLU A 239 32.80 44.94 -151.73
C GLU A 239 34.02 44.38 -152.50
N VAL A 240 34.00 43.13 -152.99
CA VAL A 240 34.88 42.70 -154.10
C VAL A 240 34.18 41.60 -154.90
N GLY A 241 33.81 41.88 -156.16
CA GLY A 241 33.54 40.84 -157.15
C GLY A 241 32.21 40.92 -157.87
N SER A 242 31.99 42.00 -158.62
CA SER A 242 31.12 41.98 -159.80
C SER A 242 31.74 41.10 -160.89
N THR A 243 30.97 40.21 -161.53
CA THR A 243 30.92 40.02 -163.00
C THR A 243 30.13 38.77 -163.44
N SER A 244 29.47 38.97 -164.58
CA SER A 244 29.11 37.98 -165.60
C SER A 244 27.69 37.40 -165.64
N LYS A 245 26.99 37.99 -166.61
CA LYS A 245 25.76 37.65 -167.31
C LYS A 245 25.56 36.18 -167.69
N SER A 246 24.26 35.91 -167.92
CA SER A 246 23.64 34.92 -168.81
C SER A 246 23.67 33.45 -168.42
N ASN A 247 22.54 32.95 -167.89
CA ASN A 247 21.88 31.83 -168.56
C ASN A 247 20.39 31.70 -168.19
N LYS A 248 19.53 32.05 -169.14
CA LYS A 248 18.07 31.90 -169.09
C LYS A 248 17.68 30.43 -169.27
N LYS A 249 17.78 29.61 -168.22
CA LYS A 249 16.98 28.37 -168.03
C LYS A 249 17.16 27.71 -166.65
N VAL A 250 17.40 28.50 -165.61
CA VAL A 250 17.35 28.08 -164.19
C VAL A 250 16.22 28.81 -163.42
N GLN A 251 15.67 29.86 -164.03
CA GLN A 251 14.63 30.72 -163.46
C GLN A 251 13.19 30.14 -163.52
N ALA A 252 13.03 28.91 -164.02
CA ALA A 252 11.74 28.19 -163.99
C ALA A 252 11.72 27.04 -162.95
N LEU A 253 12.88 26.66 -162.41
CA LEU A 253 12.99 25.74 -161.27
C LEU A 253 13.25 26.49 -159.94
N GLU A 254 13.57 27.79 -159.99
CA GLU A 254 13.61 28.66 -158.81
C GLU A 254 12.22 29.10 -158.35
N ASP A 255 11.23 29.25 -159.23
CA ASP A 255 9.87 29.64 -158.84
C ASP A 255 9.10 28.47 -158.19
N ASP A 256 9.31 27.23 -158.63
CA ASP A 256 8.76 26.03 -157.95
C ASP A 256 9.46 25.76 -156.60
N ASN A 257 10.74 26.13 -156.46
CA ASN A 257 11.47 26.06 -155.19
C ASN A 257 11.15 27.24 -154.25
N LYS A 258 10.71 28.38 -154.79
CA LYS A 258 10.17 29.52 -154.03
C LYS A 258 8.77 29.20 -153.52
N GLU A 259 7.95 28.51 -154.31
CA GLU A 259 6.62 28.05 -153.89
C GLU A 259 6.72 26.91 -152.84
N LEU A 260 7.69 25.99 -152.98
CA LEU A 260 7.98 24.99 -151.94
C LEU A 260 8.62 25.62 -150.68
N LYS A 261 9.44 26.67 -150.80
CA LYS A 261 9.94 27.44 -149.65
C LYS A 261 8.83 28.24 -148.95
N GLU A 262 7.90 28.84 -149.68
CA GLU A 262 6.74 29.52 -149.10
C GLU A 262 5.77 28.53 -148.43
N LYS A 263 5.53 27.35 -149.03
CA LYS A 263 4.76 26.26 -148.39
C LYS A 263 5.47 25.64 -147.18
N LEU A 264 6.81 25.55 -147.17
CA LEU A 264 7.60 25.18 -145.99
C LEU A 264 7.55 26.27 -144.91
N LYS A 265 7.52 27.55 -145.26
CA LYS A 265 7.37 28.66 -144.31
C LYS A 265 5.96 28.73 -143.70
N VAL A 266 4.93 28.36 -144.47
CA VAL A 266 3.55 28.22 -143.97
C VAL A 266 3.42 26.97 -143.08
N MET A 267 4.06 25.84 -143.42
CA MET A 267 4.12 24.66 -142.53
C MET A 267 5.00 24.88 -141.28
N GLU A 268 6.09 25.64 -141.36
CA GLU A 268 6.92 26.00 -140.20
C GLU A 268 6.22 27.04 -139.29
N SER A 269 5.41 27.94 -139.84
CA SER A 269 4.58 28.85 -139.04
C SER A 269 3.31 28.19 -138.48
N ASP A 270 2.84 27.09 -139.08
CA ASP A 270 1.80 26.23 -138.51
C ASP A 270 2.35 25.22 -137.48
N LEU A 271 3.63 24.83 -137.55
CA LEU A 271 4.33 24.06 -136.51
C LEU A 271 4.90 24.92 -135.37
N ARG A 272 5.06 26.24 -135.58
CA ARG A 272 5.33 27.24 -134.52
C ARG A 272 4.07 27.83 -133.88
N LYS A 273 2.92 27.21 -134.07
CA LYS A 273 1.81 27.33 -133.12
C LYS A 273 1.98 26.19 -132.10
N PRO A 274 2.41 26.43 -130.86
CA PRO A 274 1.97 25.59 -129.76
C PRO A 274 0.49 25.91 -129.51
N ARG A 275 -0.38 25.60 -130.49
CA ARG A 275 -1.80 25.44 -130.24
C ARG A 275 -1.93 24.20 -129.38
N SER A 276 -2.36 24.45 -128.15
CA SER A 276 -2.89 23.54 -127.13
C SER A 276 -1.95 23.05 -126.02
N LEU A 277 -0.62 22.89 -126.16
CA LEU A 277 0.19 22.38 -125.03
C LEU A 277 0.70 23.44 -124.04
N ALA A 278 0.98 24.69 -124.46
CA ALA A 278 1.32 25.77 -123.52
C ALA A 278 0.07 26.32 -122.79
N ALA A 279 -1.09 26.28 -123.46
CA ALA A 279 -2.38 26.58 -122.83
C ALA A 279 -2.81 25.45 -121.89
N TRP A 280 -2.60 24.17 -122.24
CA TRP A 280 -2.82 23.07 -121.31
C TRP A 280 -1.77 23.01 -120.20
N ALA A 281 -0.52 23.41 -120.40
CA ALA A 281 0.47 23.51 -119.33
C ALA A 281 0.11 24.65 -118.36
N ARG A 282 -0.23 25.85 -118.86
CA ARG A 282 -0.74 26.94 -118.01
C ARG A 282 -2.08 26.61 -117.36
N MET A 283 -2.97 25.87 -118.02
CA MET A 283 -4.24 25.44 -117.44
C MET A 283 -4.06 24.27 -116.48
N ARG A 284 -3.06 23.40 -116.67
CA ARG A 284 -2.68 22.33 -115.73
C ARG A 284 -1.93 22.89 -114.54
N ASP A 285 -1.07 23.88 -114.72
CA ASP A 285 -0.39 24.60 -113.65
C ASP A 285 -1.35 25.58 -112.95
N ALA A 286 -2.34 26.16 -113.64
CA ALA A 286 -3.41 26.92 -113.02
C ALA A 286 -4.43 26.01 -112.32
N LEU A 287 -4.76 24.83 -112.84
CA LEU A 287 -5.61 23.84 -112.13
C LEU A 287 -4.86 23.20 -110.98
N ARG A 288 -3.55 22.96 -111.12
CA ARG A 288 -2.70 22.46 -110.03
C ARG A 288 -2.46 23.55 -109.00
N SER A 289 -2.31 24.81 -109.40
CA SER A 289 -2.27 25.98 -108.51
C SER A 289 -3.61 26.23 -107.84
N VAL A 290 -4.74 26.12 -108.54
CA VAL A 290 -6.07 26.29 -107.93
C VAL A 290 -6.39 25.11 -107.00
N SER A 291 -6.04 23.88 -107.39
CA SER A 291 -6.20 22.71 -106.52
C SER A 291 -5.23 22.73 -105.33
N GLN A 292 -3.99 23.20 -105.52
CA GLN A 292 -3.05 23.41 -104.42
C GLN A 292 -3.48 24.57 -103.53
N ASN A 293 -3.99 25.66 -104.08
CA ASN A 293 -4.48 26.80 -103.31
C ASN A 293 -5.77 26.46 -102.56
N GLN A 294 -6.66 25.65 -103.14
CA GLN A 294 -7.84 25.11 -102.42
C GLN A 294 -7.41 24.19 -101.29
N LYS A 295 -6.46 23.28 -101.51
CA LYS A 295 -5.91 22.44 -100.43
C LYS A 295 -5.18 23.24 -99.37
N VAL A 296 -4.44 24.29 -99.76
CA VAL A 296 -3.77 25.19 -98.82
C VAL A 296 -4.81 25.96 -98.01
N GLN A 297 -5.88 26.44 -98.64
CA GLN A 297 -6.98 27.11 -97.94
C GLN A 297 -7.71 26.16 -96.97
N GLU A 298 -8.03 24.93 -97.40
CA GLU A 298 -8.60 23.90 -96.52
C GLU A 298 -7.65 23.59 -95.35
N LEU A 299 -6.35 23.45 -95.60
CA LEU A 299 -5.36 23.24 -94.55
C LEU A 299 -5.19 24.45 -93.63
N GLU A 300 -5.32 25.68 -94.14
CA GLU A 300 -5.29 26.91 -93.34
C GLU A 300 -6.53 27.01 -92.45
N GLU A 301 -7.71 26.67 -92.97
CA GLU A 301 -8.96 26.58 -92.21
C GLU A 301 -8.88 25.49 -91.14
N ASP A 302 -8.40 24.29 -91.48
CA ASP A 302 -8.16 23.19 -90.53
C ASP A 302 -7.12 23.57 -89.47
N THR A 303 -6.04 24.24 -89.87
CA THR A 303 -4.99 24.71 -88.94
C THR A 303 -5.53 25.79 -88.00
N GLN A 304 -6.39 26.67 -88.50
CA GLN A 304 -7.03 27.71 -87.69
C GLN A 304 -8.07 27.09 -86.73
N GLU A 305 -8.86 26.12 -87.18
CA GLU A 305 -9.79 25.36 -86.33
C GLU A 305 -9.04 24.59 -85.24
N LEU A 306 -7.93 23.91 -85.59
CA LEU A 306 -7.07 23.24 -84.62
C LEU A 306 -6.44 24.22 -83.62
N LYS A 307 -6.04 25.41 -84.08
CA LYS A 307 -5.49 26.46 -83.22
C LYS A 307 -6.53 27.00 -82.24
N ASP A 308 -7.77 27.17 -82.67
CA ASP A 308 -8.84 27.62 -81.79
C ASP A 308 -9.29 26.51 -80.83
N LYS A 309 -9.30 25.24 -81.27
CA LYS A 309 -9.47 24.08 -80.35
C LYS A 309 -8.35 23.99 -79.33
N LEU A 310 -7.09 24.24 -79.72
CA LEU A 310 -5.95 24.27 -78.80
C LEU A 310 -6.12 25.37 -77.75
N LYS A 311 -6.54 26.58 -78.13
CA LYS A 311 -6.81 27.67 -77.16
C LYS A 311 -7.91 27.30 -76.17
N VAL A 312 -9.01 26.68 -76.64
CA VAL A 312 -10.09 26.23 -75.75
C VAL A 312 -9.57 25.17 -74.78
N MET A 313 -8.79 24.20 -75.25
CA MET A 313 -8.17 23.19 -74.38
C MET A 313 -7.16 23.80 -73.39
N GLU A 314 -6.37 24.80 -73.80
CA GLU A 314 -5.46 25.53 -72.90
C GLU A 314 -6.23 26.30 -71.82
N GLU A 315 -7.35 26.92 -72.17
CA GLU A 315 -8.22 27.62 -71.22
C GLU A 315 -8.88 26.65 -70.23
N ASP A 316 -9.37 25.50 -70.72
CA ASP A 316 -9.96 24.45 -69.89
C ASP A 316 -8.92 23.80 -68.98
N LEU A 317 -7.69 23.59 -69.48
CA LEU A 317 -6.58 23.10 -68.66
C LEU A 317 -6.23 24.11 -67.57
N ARG A 318 -6.22 25.41 -67.89
CA ARG A 318 -5.96 26.48 -66.91
C ARG A 318 -7.09 26.57 -65.86
N LYS A 319 -8.35 26.40 -66.27
CA LYS A 319 -9.50 26.31 -65.35
C LYS A 319 -9.35 25.10 -64.43
N SER A 320 -9.08 23.92 -64.98
CA SER A 320 -8.85 22.69 -64.21
C SER A 320 -7.68 22.83 -63.23
N GLN A 321 -6.59 23.49 -63.63
CA GLN A 321 -5.48 23.79 -62.72
C GLN A 321 -5.90 24.73 -61.58
N SER A 322 -6.70 25.76 -61.86
CA SER A 322 -7.20 26.67 -60.82
C SER A 322 -8.21 26.00 -59.88
N GLU A 323 -8.99 25.04 -60.37
CA GLU A 323 -9.91 24.24 -59.56
C GLU A 323 -9.14 23.26 -58.67
N ASN A 324 -8.09 22.62 -59.19
CA ASN A 324 -7.21 21.76 -58.39
C ASN A 324 -6.50 22.53 -57.27
N GLN A 325 -6.09 23.78 -57.51
CA GLN A 325 -5.53 24.64 -56.46
C GLN A 325 -6.55 24.91 -55.34
N LYS A 326 -7.81 25.19 -55.69
CA LYS A 326 -8.88 25.36 -54.69
C LYS A 326 -9.17 24.08 -53.92
N VAL A 327 -9.10 22.92 -54.58
CA VAL A 327 -9.25 21.62 -53.90
C VAL A 327 -8.11 21.40 -52.91
N GLN A 328 -6.87 21.72 -53.27
CA GLN A 328 -5.72 21.66 -52.35
C GLN A 328 -5.89 22.58 -51.15
N GLU A 329 -6.31 23.83 -51.35
CA GLU A 329 -6.61 24.77 -50.25
C GLU A 329 -7.70 24.21 -49.31
N LEU A 330 -8.77 23.61 -49.86
CA LEU A 330 -9.83 22.99 -49.05
C LEU A 330 -9.38 21.71 -48.33
N GLU A 331 -8.42 20.96 -48.88
CA GLU A 331 -7.81 19.81 -48.21
C GLU A 331 -6.95 20.25 -47.02
N GLU A 332 -6.16 21.32 -47.18
CA GLU A 332 -5.38 21.94 -46.10
C GLU A 332 -6.29 22.48 -44.99
N ASP A 333 -7.34 23.21 -45.33
CA ASP A 333 -8.33 23.73 -44.37
C ASP A 333 -9.04 22.59 -43.61
N ASN A 334 -9.43 21.51 -44.31
CA ASN A 334 -10.04 20.35 -43.67
C ASN A 334 -9.06 19.63 -42.73
N GLN A 335 -7.78 19.57 -43.09
CA GLN A 335 -6.75 19.00 -42.24
C GLN A 335 -6.53 19.87 -40.99
N GLU A 336 -6.50 21.19 -41.12
CA GLU A 336 -6.42 22.12 -39.99
C GLU A 336 -7.64 21.98 -39.05
N LEU A 337 -8.85 21.88 -39.60
CA LEU A 337 -10.06 21.66 -38.81
C LEU A 337 -10.03 20.31 -38.08
N LYS A 338 -9.51 19.26 -38.72
CA LYS A 338 -9.36 17.95 -38.11
C LYS A 338 -8.37 17.97 -36.94
N ASP A 339 -7.27 18.71 -37.07
CA ASP A 339 -6.29 18.85 -36.00
C ASP A 339 -6.82 19.74 -34.86
N LYS A 340 -7.59 20.80 -35.16
CA LYS A 340 -8.35 21.56 -34.14
C LYS A 340 -9.37 20.70 -33.39
N LEU A 341 -10.06 19.80 -34.08
CA LEU A 341 -11.00 18.87 -33.44
C LEU A 341 -10.28 17.92 -32.48
N LYS A 342 -9.13 17.36 -32.85
CA LYS A 342 -8.33 16.51 -31.95
C LYS A 342 -7.89 17.26 -30.68
N VAL A 343 -7.44 18.50 -30.82
CA VAL A 343 -7.06 19.33 -29.66
C VAL A 343 -8.26 19.56 -28.74
N MET A 344 -9.43 19.88 -29.29
CA MET A 344 -10.66 20.03 -28.49
C MET A 344 -11.11 18.73 -27.82
N GLU A 345 -10.95 17.58 -28.47
CA GLU A 345 -11.23 16.26 -27.89
C GLU A 345 -10.29 15.95 -26.72
N GLU A 346 -9.01 16.30 -26.85
CA GLU A 346 -8.02 16.15 -25.77
C GLU A 346 -8.33 17.07 -24.58
N ASP A 347 -8.68 18.34 -24.83
CA ASP A 347 -9.10 19.28 -23.80
C ASP A 347 -10.38 18.82 -23.09
N LEU A 348 -11.35 18.28 -23.83
CA LEU A 348 -12.57 17.73 -23.24
C LEU A 348 -12.26 16.52 -22.35
N ARG A 349 -11.35 15.64 -22.80
CA ARG A 349 -10.91 14.47 -22.02
C ARG A 349 -10.16 14.90 -20.77
N LYS A 350 -9.32 15.93 -20.86
CA LYS A 350 -8.63 16.52 -19.71
C LYS A 350 -9.63 17.11 -18.71
N SER A 351 -10.60 17.90 -19.17
CA SER A 351 -11.67 18.46 -18.33
C SER A 351 -12.52 17.38 -17.65
N GLN A 352 -12.84 16.28 -18.35
CA GLN A 352 -13.52 15.13 -17.75
C GLN A 352 -12.67 14.47 -16.65
N SER A 353 -11.36 14.31 -16.87
CA SER A 353 -10.46 13.75 -15.85
C SER A 353 -10.30 14.67 -14.63
N GLU A 354 -10.30 15.99 -14.82
CA GLU A 354 -10.29 16.97 -13.74
C GLU A 354 -11.62 16.95 -12.96
N THR A 355 -12.75 16.78 -13.64
CA THR A 355 -14.06 16.63 -13.00
C THR A 355 -14.14 15.36 -12.14
N GLN A 356 -13.55 14.24 -12.59
CA GLN A 356 -13.45 13.02 -11.78
C GLN A 356 -12.59 13.23 -10.52
N LYS A 357 -11.46 13.93 -10.65
CA LYS A 357 -10.61 14.27 -9.48
C LYS A 357 -11.34 15.16 -8.48
N VAL A 358 -12.16 16.10 -8.95
CA VAL A 358 -12.98 16.94 -8.06
C VAL A 358 -14.03 16.10 -7.33
N GLN A 359 -14.67 15.13 -8.00
CA GLN A 359 -15.60 14.21 -7.36
C GLN A 359 -14.91 13.34 -6.29
N GLU A 360 -13.74 12.79 -6.58
CA GLU A 360 -12.95 12.02 -5.59
C GLU A 360 -12.60 12.89 -4.37
N LEU A 361 -12.18 14.15 -4.58
CA LEU A 361 -11.90 15.08 -3.48
C LEU A 361 -13.16 15.50 -2.69
N GLU A 362 -14.34 15.54 -3.33
CA GLU A 362 -15.61 15.78 -2.65
C GLU A 362 -16.02 14.59 -1.77
N GLU A 363 -15.80 13.36 -2.24
CA GLU A 363 -16.00 12.14 -1.45
C GLU A 363 -15.05 12.08 -0.26
N ASP A 364 -13.76 12.34 -0.46
CA ASP A 364 -12.76 12.40 0.63
C ASP A 364 -13.12 13.47 1.68
N ASN A 365 -13.60 14.64 1.23
CA ASN A 365 -14.06 15.69 2.16
C ASN A 365 -15.30 15.26 2.95
N GLN A 366 -16.24 14.51 2.35
CA GLN A 366 -17.41 13.97 3.07
C GLN A 366 -17.00 12.96 4.14
N VAL A 367 -16.04 12.07 3.83
CA VAL A 367 -15.49 11.11 4.80
C VAL A 367 -14.82 11.85 5.95
N MET A 368 -14.01 12.87 5.67
CA MET A 368 -13.37 13.68 6.72
C MET A 368 -14.38 14.46 7.58
N GLU A 369 -15.48 14.95 7.00
CA GLU A 369 -16.57 15.58 7.77
C GLU A 369 -17.28 14.57 8.68
N GLU A 370 -17.48 13.33 8.23
CA GLU A 370 -18.05 12.26 9.04
C GLU A 370 -17.12 11.87 10.20
N ASP A 371 -15.82 11.73 9.95
CA ASP A 371 -14.80 11.48 10.98
C ASP A 371 -14.74 12.60 12.03
N LEU A 372 -14.79 13.85 11.59
CA LEU A 372 -14.87 15.00 12.49
C LEU A 372 -16.13 14.94 13.36
N ARG A 373 -17.27 14.54 12.78
CA ARG A 373 -18.53 14.37 13.50
C ARG A 373 -18.47 13.21 14.50
N GLN A 374 -17.87 12.07 14.12
CA GLN A 374 -17.65 10.94 15.01
C GLN A 374 -16.73 11.35 16.18
N SER A 375 -15.61 12.01 15.90
CA SER A 375 -14.67 12.50 16.91
C SER A 375 -15.32 13.50 17.88
N GLN A 376 -16.20 14.38 17.40
CA GLN A 376 -16.98 15.28 18.26
C GLN A 376 -17.95 14.51 19.16
N SER A 377 -18.60 13.46 18.66
CA SER A 377 -19.49 12.61 19.47
C SER A 377 -18.73 11.81 20.53
N GLU A 378 -17.52 11.33 20.21
CA GLU A 378 -16.64 10.66 21.17
C GLU A 378 -16.15 11.63 22.25
N LYS A 379 -15.81 12.87 21.87
CA LYS A 379 -15.45 13.92 22.81
C LYS A 379 -16.58 14.23 23.80
N GLN A 380 -17.84 14.24 23.35
CA GLN A 380 -19.00 14.39 24.23
C GLN A 380 -19.12 13.22 25.22
N LYS A 381 -18.96 11.98 24.75
CA LYS A 381 -18.96 10.80 25.64
C LYS A 381 -17.83 10.81 26.66
N VAL A 382 -16.63 11.26 26.27
CA VAL A 382 -15.51 11.42 27.19
C VAL A 382 -15.83 12.47 28.26
N GLN A 383 -16.45 13.59 27.86
CA GLN A 383 -16.88 14.62 28.81
C GLN A 383 -17.94 14.09 29.80
N GLU A 384 -18.93 13.33 29.34
CA GLU A 384 -19.92 12.66 30.21
C GLU A 384 -19.24 11.71 31.21
N LEU A 385 -18.27 10.91 30.75
CA LEU A 385 -17.49 10.01 31.62
C LEU A 385 -16.60 10.75 32.62
N GLU A 386 -16.09 11.93 32.27
CA GLU A 386 -15.34 12.80 33.19
C GLU A 386 -16.25 13.36 34.29
N GLU A 387 -17.47 13.77 33.94
CA GLU A 387 -18.49 14.24 34.88
C GLU A 387 -18.92 13.11 35.84
N ASP A 388 -19.19 11.91 35.33
CA ASP A 388 -19.52 10.72 36.13
C ASP A 388 -18.37 10.33 37.08
N ASN A 389 -17.12 10.35 36.59
CA ASN A 389 -15.95 10.08 37.43
C ASN A 389 -15.78 11.13 38.52
N GLN A 390 -16.08 12.40 38.23
CA GLN A 390 -16.04 13.46 39.22
C GLN A 390 -17.15 13.27 40.28
N GLU A 391 -18.35 12.86 39.89
CA GLU A 391 -19.44 12.53 40.82
C GLU A 391 -19.06 11.34 41.71
N LEU A 392 -18.48 10.27 41.14
CA LEU A 392 -17.99 9.11 41.91
C LEU A 392 -16.90 9.50 42.89
N LYS A 393 -15.98 10.38 42.49
CA LYS A 393 -14.91 10.89 43.35
C LYS A 393 -15.48 11.70 44.53
N ASP A 394 -16.52 12.49 44.29
CA ASP A 394 -17.17 13.23 45.36
C ASP A 394 -18.00 12.33 46.29
N LYS A 395 -18.66 11.27 45.76
CA LYS A 395 -19.28 10.22 46.59
C LYS A 395 -18.26 9.48 47.46
N LEU A 396 -17.09 9.16 46.91
CA LEU A 396 -16.00 8.54 47.68
C LEU A 396 -15.54 9.43 48.84
N LYS A 397 -15.37 10.74 48.61
CA LYS A 397 -15.02 11.68 49.70
C LYS A 397 -16.08 11.71 50.81
N VAL A 398 -17.37 11.67 50.46
CA VAL A 398 -18.46 11.62 51.45
C VAL A 398 -18.37 10.33 52.27
N MET A 399 -18.17 9.19 51.62
CA MET A 399 -18.00 7.91 52.32
C MET A 399 -16.74 7.88 53.19
N GLU A 400 -15.64 8.47 52.75
CA GLU A 400 -14.41 8.62 53.57
C GLU A 400 -14.67 9.50 54.81
N GLU A 401 -15.43 10.58 54.67
CA GLU A 401 -15.80 11.44 55.79
C GLU A 401 -16.70 10.70 56.80
N ASP A 402 -17.67 9.92 56.31
CA ASP A 402 -18.54 9.10 57.15
C ASP A 402 -17.78 7.97 57.85
N LEU A 403 -16.83 7.33 57.16
CA LEU A 403 -15.94 6.35 57.77
C LEU A 403 -15.08 6.99 58.86
N ARG A 404 -14.57 8.21 58.63
CA ARG A 404 -13.79 8.96 59.61
C ARG A 404 -14.64 9.37 60.83
N LYS A 405 -15.91 9.75 60.63
CA LYS A 405 -16.87 10.00 61.72
C LYS A 405 -17.10 8.73 62.53
N SER A 406 -17.39 7.60 61.87
CA SER A 406 -17.60 6.31 62.54
C SER A 406 -16.35 5.85 63.32
N GLN A 407 -15.14 6.06 62.76
CA GLN A 407 -13.89 5.80 63.48
C GLN A 407 -13.74 6.68 64.73
N SER A 408 -14.09 7.96 64.65
CA SER A 408 -14.06 8.87 65.81
C SER A 408 -15.10 8.50 66.88
N GLU A 409 -16.26 7.99 66.48
CA GLU A 409 -17.27 7.47 67.39
C GLU A 409 -16.82 6.18 68.06
N ASN A 410 -16.19 5.27 67.31
CA ASN A 410 -15.58 4.05 67.87
C ASN A 410 -14.48 4.38 68.87
N GLN A 411 -13.64 5.40 68.61
CA GLN A 411 -12.65 5.87 69.58
C GLN A 411 -13.30 6.36 70.88
N LYS A 412 -14.38 7.13 70.79
CA LYS A 412 -15.14 7.57 71.99
C LYS A 412 -15.78 6.40 72.73
N VAL A 413 -16.29 5.40 72.02
CA VAL A 413 -16.82 4.18 72.64
C VAL A 413 -15.71 3.44 73.38
N GLN A 414 -14.53 3.33 72.78
CA GLN A 414 -13.36 2.72 73.41
C GLN A 414 -12.90 3.48 74.66
N GLU A 415 -12.84 4.82 74.61
CA GLU A 415 -12.58 5.66 75.79
C GLU A 415 -13.62 5.42 76.90
N LEU A 416 -14.91 5.32 76.55
CA LEU A 416 -15.97 5.03 77.52
C LEU A 416 -15.91 3.60 78.08
N GLU A 417 -15.39 2.63 77.32
CA GLU A 417 -15.12 1.27 77.79
C GLU A 417 -13.94 1.26 78.78
N GLU A 418 -12.88 2.00 78.49
CA GLU A 418 -11.73 2.19 79.39
C GLU A 418 -12.16 2.87 80.70
N ASP A 419 -12.93 3.95 80.63
CA ASP A 419 -13.50 4.63 81.80
C ASP A 419 -14.42 3.71 82.61
N ASN A 420 -15.28 2.92 81.94
CA ASN A 420 -16.12 1.93 82.62
C ASN A 420 -15.29 0.85 83.29
N GLN A 421 -14.20 0.39 82.66
CA GLN A 421 -13.30 -0.60 83.22
C GLN A 421 -12.55 -0.03 84.43
N GLU A 422 -12.07 1.21 84.36
CA GLU A 422 -11.43 1.92 85.47
C GLU A 422 -12.40 2.10 86.64
N LEU A 423 -13.67 2.45 86.38
CA LEU A 423 -14.72 2.50 87.39
C LEU A 423 -14.99 1.13 88.01
N LYS A 424 -14.98 0.07 87.19
CA LYS A 424 -15.14 -1.32 87.65
C LYS A 424 -13.98 -1.73 88.57
N ASP A 425 -12.76 -1.33 88.24
CA ASP A 425 -11.58 -1.64 89.04
C ASP A 425 -11.52 -0.77 90.30
N LYS A 426 -11.93 0.51 90.25
CA LYS A 426 -12.18 1.34 91.45
C LYS A 426 -13.24 0.72 92.37
N LEU A 427 -14.32 0.18 91.81
CA LEU A 427 -15.33 -0.56 92.57
C LEU A 427 -14.75 -1.83 93.20
N LYS A 428 -13.95 -2.61 92.46
CA LYS A 428 -13.24 -3.77 93.04
C LYS A 428 -12.28 -3.39 94.14
N VAL A 429 -11.50 -2.30 93.99
CA VAL A 429 -10.59 -1.82 95.03
C VAL A 429 -11.37 -1.41 96.27
N MET A 430 -12.48 -0.67 96.12
CA MET A 430 -13.35 -0.37 97.26
C MET A 430 -14.01 -1.62 97.87
N GLU A 431 -14.40 -2.61 97.05
CA GLU A 431 -14.88 -3.91 97.53
C GLU A 431 -13.77 -4.70 98.25
N GLU A 432 -12.53 -4.61 97.79
CA GLU A 432 -11.38 -5.30 98.38
C GLU A 432 -10.89 -4.60 99.67
N ASP A 433 -10.96 -3.27 99.73
CA ASP A 433 -10.77 -2.44 100.93
C ASP A 433 -11.84 -2.73 101.99
N LEU A 434 -13.07 -3.07 101.56
CA LEU A 434 -14.12 -3.59 102.45
C LEU A 434 -13.93 -5.07 102.83
N ARG A 435 -13.10 -5.82 102.09
CA ARG A 435 -12.95 -7.29 102.21
C ARG A 435 -11.63 -7.75 102.86
N LYS A 436 -10.70 -6.84 103.18
CA LYS A 436 -9.46 -7.20 103.89
C LYS A 436 -9.10 -6.23 105.02
N PRO A 437 -9.16 -6.74 106.26
CA PRO A 437 -8.04 -6.64 107.18
C PRO A 437 -7.58 -8.07 107.50
N GLN A 438 -6.73 -8.66 106.66
CA GLN A 438 -5.85 -9.81 106.97
C GLN A 438 -5.22 -10.37 105.68
N SER A 439 -4.06 -9.85 105.30
CA SER A 439 -2.93 -10.65 104.79
C SER A 439 -1.80 -9.69 104.46
N GLU A 440 -0.72 -9.90 105.18
CA GLU A 440 0.50 -9.11 105.22
C GLU A 440 1.34 -9.27 103.95
N ALA A 441 2.17 -8.25 103.70
CA ALA A 441 3.59 -8.31 103.32
C ALA A 441 4.08 -9.34 102.27
N SER A 442 4.80 -8.86 101.24
CA SER A 442 6.28 -8.95 101.15
C SER A 442 6.82 -8.62 99.75
N THR A 443 7.98 -7.94 99.73
CA THR A 443 9.14 -8.07 98.79
C THR A 443 8.99 -7.66 97.32
N SER A 444 10.00 -7.18 96.58
CA SER A 444 11.36 -6.69 96.84
C SER A 444 12.00 -6.41 95.47
N GLU A 445 12.71 -5.28 95.41
CA GLU A 445 13.67 -4.75 94.45
C GLU A 445 14.42 -5.70 93.49
N GLY A 446 14.62 -5.22 92.25
CA GLY A 446 15.95 -5.03 91.63
C GLY A 446 16.61 -6.19 90.88
N SER A 447 16.79 -6.07 89.56
CA SER A 447 17.88 -6.77 88.86
C SER A 447 18.21 -6.16 87.49
N ALA A 448 19.40 -5.55 87.40
CA ALA A 448 20.03 -5.07 86.18
C ALA A 448 20.72 -6.24 85.46
N CYS A 449 20.47 -6.41 84.15
CA CYS A 449 21.18 -7.38 83.33
C CYS A 449 21.61 -6.76 82.00
N THR A 450 22.91 -6.90 81.72
CA THR A 450 23.71 -6.37 80.61
C THR A 450 23.12 -6.62 79.21
N PRO A 451 23.23 -5.66 78.27
CA PRO A 451 22.67 -5.79 76.92
C PRO A 451 23.52 -6.76 76.09
N ARG A 452 23.04 -8.00 76.00
CA ARG A 452 23.52 -8.99 75.05
C ARG A 452 22.95 -8.64 73.67
N SER A 453 23.81 -8.70 72.65
CA SER A 453 23.63 -8.28 71.25
C SER A 453 22.19 -8.23 70.71
N PRO A 454 21.86 -7.21 69.90
CA PRO A 454 20.50 -6.87 69.52
C PRO A 454 19.78 -8.07 68.91
N SER A 455 18.89 -8.65 69.71
CA SER A 455 17.93 -9.63 69.23
C SER A 455 17.13 -8.99 68.09
N SER A 456 16.86 -9.76 67.04
CA SER A 456 16.08 -9.33 65.88
C SER A 456 14.79 -8.63 66.34
N SER A 457 14.28 -7.68 65.56
CA SER A 457 13.03 -6.97 65.87
C SER A 457 11.88 -7.94 66.19
N GLU A 458 11.84 -9.09 65.51
CA GLU A 458 10.92 -10.20 65.82
C GLU A 458 11.12 -10.77 67.24
N SER A 459 12.38 -11.03 67.64
CA SER A 459 12.69 -11.55 68.98
C SER A 459 12.29 -10.55 70.07
N ARG A 460 12.40 -9.23 69.81
CA ARG A 460 11.95 -8.19 70.75
C ARG A 460 10.44 -8.18 70.89
N LEU A 461 9.70 -8.35 69.80
CA LEU A 461 8.24 -8.47 69.84
C LEU A 461 7.81 -9.73 70.61
N ARG A 462 8.44 -10.89 70.35
CA ARG A 462 8.16 -12.13 71.08
C ARG A 462 8.45 -12.00 72.58
N ALA A 463 9.54 -11.34 72.96
CA ALA A 463 9.86 -11.05 74.35
C ALA A 463 8.83 -10.12 74.98
N ALA A 464 8.45 -9.03 74.30
CA ALA A 464 7.41 -8.10 74.75
C ALA A 464 6.02 -8.74 74.90
N MET A 465 5.67 -9.74 74.07
CA MET A 465 4.42 -10.49 74.22
C MET A 465 4.46 -11.56 75.32
N SER A 466 5.66 -12.05 75.67
CA SER A 466 5.82 -13.12 76.68
C SER A 466 6.01 -12.58 78.09
N ASP A 467 6.52 -11.35 78.22
CA ASP A 467 6.71 -10.69 79.50
C ASP A 467 5.43 -9.93 79.91
N THR A 468 4.82 -10.35 81.03
CA THR A 468 3.61 -9.73 81.59
C THR A 468 3.86 -8.34 82.16
N GLY A 469 5.12 -7.95 82.39
CA GLY A 469 5.51 -6.63 82.87
C GLY A 469 5.72 -5.58 81.77
N THR A 470 5.57 -5.95 80.50
CA THR A 470 5.87 -5.06 79.37
C THR A 470 4.88 -3.92 79.26
N SER A 471 5.36 -2.68 79.15
CA SER A 471 4.48 -1.52 78.99
C SER A 471 3.87 -1.45 77.58
N ALA A 472 2.71 -0.83 77.45
CA ALA A 472 2.05 -0.63 76.16
C ALA A 472 2.96 0.08 75.13
N ASP A 473 3.79 1.03 75.58
CA ASP A 473 4.73 1.75 74.71
C ASP A 473 5.88 0.88 74.21
N GLN A 474 6.38 -0.04 75.05
CA GLN A 474 7.39 -1.02 74.66
C GLN A 474 6.84 -1.99 73.61
N LEU A 475 5.58 -2.43 73.78
CA LEU A 475 4.91 -3.29 72.80
C LEU A 475 4.68 -2.55 71.47
N LYS A 476 4.20 -1.29 71.50
CA LYS A 476 4.05 -0.44 70.30
C LYS A 476 5.39 -0.23 69.59
N SER A 477 6.46 0.03 70.34
CA SER A 477 7.81 0.19 69.79
C SER A 477 8.32 -1.11 69.14
N ALA A 478 8.09 -2.26 69.77
CA ALA A 478 8.46 -3.56 69.21
C ALA A 478 7.68 -3.90 67.93
N ILE A 479 6.37 -3.61 67.89
CA ILE A 479 5.53 -3.74 66.68
C ILE A 479 6.06 -2.83 65.56
N GLY A 480 6.35 -1.56 65.87
CA GLY A 480 6.91 -0.61 64.90
C GLY A 480 8.23 -1.09 64.30
N ALA A 481 9.11 -1.69 65.11
CA ALA A 481 10.39 -2.24 64.62
C ALA A 481 10.21 -3.46 63.70
N VAL A 482 9.17 -4.29 63.92
CA VAL A 482 8.85 -5.40 63.02
C VAL A 482 8.24 -4.88 61.72
N ASN A 483 7.31 -3.92 61.79
CA ASN A 483 6.72 -3.31 60.60
C ASN A 483 7.79 -2.64 59.71
N ALA A 484 8.74 -1.91 60.30
CA ALA A 484 9.86 -1.33 59.55
C ALA A 484 10.72 -2.40 58.83
N LEU A 485 10.89 -3.58 59.42
CA LEU A 485 11.59 -4.69 58.79
C LEU A 485 10.77 -5.34 57.67
N VAL A 486 9.45 -5.46 57.84
CA VAL A 486 8.53 -5.94 56.79
C VAL A 486 8.52 -4.97 55.62
N GLU A 487 8.46 -3.67 55.87
CA GLU A 487 8.53 -2.63 54.82
C GLU A 487 9.86 -2.66 54.06
N GLU A 488 11.01 -2.81 54.75
CA GLU A 488 12.30 -2.91 54.04
C GLU A 488 12.39 -4.23 53.24
N ALA A 489 11.84 -5.33 53.75
CA ALA A 489 11.75 -6.58 53.01
C ALA A 489 10.85 -6.45 51.77
N GLN A 490 9.72 -5.75 51.87
CA GLN A 490 8.84 -5.41 50.74
C GLN A 490 9.56 -4.53 49.72
N ARG A 491 10.23 -3.45 50.16
CA ARG A 491 11.05 -2.60 49.27
C ARG A 491 12.14 -3.39 48.55
N GLU A 492 12.81 -4.31 49.25
CA GLU A 492 13.86 -5.13 48.63
C GLU A 492 13.28 -6.17 47.66
N LEU A 493 12.10 -6.73 47.96
CA LEU A 493 11.35 -7.56 47.02
C LEU A 493 10.98 -6.78 45.75
N ASP A 494 10.43 -5.57 45.90
CA ASP A 494 10.08 -4.70 44.77
C ASP A 494 11.30 -4.32 43.94
N ARG A 495 12.44 -4.01 44.58
CA ARG A 495 13.72 -3.77 43.88
C ARG A 495 14.16 -5.00 43.08
N LYS A 496 14.03 -6.20 43.64
CA LYS A 496 14.39 -7.46 42.96
C LYS A 496 13.45 -7.75 41.79
N LEU A 497 12.14 -7.60 41.98
CA LEU A 497 11.14 -7.74 40.92
C LEU A 497 11.38 -6.72 39.81
N GLY A 498 11.69 -5.47 40.14
CA GLY A 498 12.01 -4.43 39.15
C GLY A 498 13.28 -4.70 38.34
N ARG A 499 14.28 -5.36 38.93
CA ARG A 499 15.47 -5.83 38.18
C ARG A 499 15.15 -7.04 37.31
N ALA A 500 14.39 -8.00 37.84
CA ALA A 500 13.98 -9.19 37.11
C ALA A 500 13.11 -8.83 35.89
N ARG A 501 12.15 -7.92 36.05
CA ARG A 501 11.30 -7.43 34.96
C ARG A 501 12.11 -6.73 33.87
N ARG A 502 13.07 -5.87 34.25
CA ARG A 502 13.99 -5.23 33.28
C ARG A 502 14.83 -6.25 32.52
N ALA A 503 15.41 -7.23 33.22
CA ALA A 503 16.16 -8.30 32.58
C ALA A 503 15.28 -9.14 31.64
N ALA A 504 14.04 -9.46 32.03
CA ALA A 504 13.10 -10.19 31.19
C ALA A 504 12.67 -9.38 29.96
N TYR A 505 12.45 -8.07 30.10
CA TYR A 505 12.16 -7.17 28.99
C TYR A 505 13.33 -7.10 28.00
N GLU A 506 14.56 -6.95 28.49
CA GLU A 506 15.76 -6.96 27.64
C GLU A 506 15.95 -8.31 26.93
N GLN A 507 15.70 -9.43 27.62
CA GLN A 507 15.70 -10.77 27.01
C GLN A 507 14.64 -10.89 25.91
N LEU A 508 13.42 -10.41 26.16
CA LEU A 508 12.32 -10.39 25.19
C LEU A 508 12.67 -9.54 23.96
N ALA A 509 13.23 -8.33 24.16
CA ALA A 509 13.63 -7.44 23.08
C ALA A 509 14.76 -8.05 22.23
N ASN A 510 15.78 -8.63 22.87
CA ASN A 510 16.87 -9.32 22.17
C ASN A 510 16.37 -10.53 21.38
N ALA A 511 15.48 -11.34 21.96
CA ALA A 511 14.90 -12.49 21.28
C ALA A 511 14.00 -12.07 20.11
N LYS A 512 13.19 -11.01 20.29
CA LYS A 512 12.42 -10.37 19.20
C LYS A 512 13.37 -9.97 18.08
N GLN A 513 14.51 -9.34 18.36
CA GLN A 513 15.44 -8.89 17.32
C GLN A 513 16.17 -10.04 16.61
N ALA A 514 16.52 -11.10 17.35
CA ALA A 514 17.22 -12.27 16.83
C ALA A 514 16.36 -13.14 15.89
N ASN A 515 15.02 -13.02 15.93
CA ASN A 515 14.07 -13.89 15.21
C ASN A 515 14.30 -15.40 15.47
N ASP A 516 14.85 -15.75 16.63
CA ASP A 516 15.05 -17.13 17.06
C ASP A 516 13.77 -17.65 17.72
N GLU A 517 13.19 -18.72 17.18
CA GLU A 517 11.90 -19.26 17.62
C GLU A 517 11.98 -19.78 19.07
N GLU A 518 13.00 -20.57 19.40
CA GLU A 518 13.16 -21.17 20.73
C GLU A 518 13.52 -20.11 21.77
N GLY A 519 14.44 -19.20 21.42
CA GLY A 519 14.82 -18.08 22.29
C GLY A 519 13.65 -17.14 22.60
N LEU A 520 12.78 -16.88 21.61
CA LEU A 520 11.61 -16.02 21.78
C LEU A 520 10.54 -16.68 22.66
N GLU A 521 10.28 -17.98 22.49
CA GLU A 521 9.35 -18.73 23.34
C GLU A 521 9.80 -18.75 24.81
N GLN A 522 11.10 -18.99 25.07
CA GLN A 522 11.66 -18.92 26.41
C GLN A 522 11.54 -17.52 27.02
N ALA A 523 11.86 -16.48 26.25
CA ALA A 523 11.78 -15.09 26.71
C ALA A 523 10.34 -14.67 27.05
N ILE A 524 9.34 -15.11 26.27
CA ILE A 524 7.92 -14.89 26.56
C ILE A 524 7.52 -15.54 27.88
N CYS A 525 7.98 -16.77 28.14
CA CYS A 525 7.72 -17.47 29.40
C CYS A 525 8.28 -16.69 30.61
N VAL A 526 9.53 -16.23 30.52
CA VAL A 526 10.19 -15.43 31.58
C VAL A 526 9.50 -14.06 31.76
N ALA A 527 9.07 -13.42 30.68
CA ALA A 527 8.35 -12.15 30.71
C ALA A 527 7.00 -12.27 31.43
N ARG A 528 6.22 -13.33 31.14
CA ARG A 528 4.96 -13.63 31.85
C ARG A 528 5.19 -13.89 33.34
N GLN A 529 6.25 -14.63 33.70
CA GLN A 529 6.57 -14.92 35.10
C GLN A 529 7.01 -13.68 35.91
N THR A 530 7.63 -12.69 35.26
CA THR A 530 8.15 -11.48 35.91
C THR A 530 7.19 -10.29 35.85
N GLY A 531 6.02 -10.46 35.21
CA GLY A 531 5.00 -9.43 35.07
C GLY A 531 5.47 -8.26 34.20
N VAL A 532 6.14 -8.54 33.08
CA VAL A 532 6.33 -7.57 31.98
C VAL A 532 4.96 -7.21 31.40
N ASP A 533 4.80 -6.00 30.85
CA ASP A 533 3.53 -5.51 30.34
C ASP A 533 2.93 -6.45 29.28
N GLU A 534 1.62 -6.71 29.40
CA GLU A 534 0.91 -7.68 28.56
C GLU A 534 0.95 -7.30 27.07
N SER A 535 1.05 -5.99 26.76
CA SER A 535 1.22 -5.49 25.39
C SER A 535 2.52 -5.99 24.75
N ASP A 536 3.64 -5.90 25.47
CA ASP A 536 4.95 -6.33 24.96
C ASP A 536 4.99 -7.85 24.73
N VAL A 537 4.35 -8.59 25.64
CA VAL A 537 4.19 -10.04 25.59
C VAL A 537 3.32 -10.44 24.40
N ALA A 538 2.17 -9.78 24.19
CA ALA A 538 1.28 -10.03 23.05
C ALA A 538 1.98 -9.75 21.70
N GLU A 539 2.74 -8.65 21.60
CA GLU A 539 3.55 -8.39 20.41
C GLU A 539 4.63 -9.47 20.16
N ALA A 540 5.23 -10.01 21.23
CA ALA A 540 6.21 -11.08 21.12
C ALA A 540 5.55 -12.38 20.62
N GLU A 541 4.36 -12.69 21.12
CA GLU A 541 3.56 -13.84 20.72
C GLU A 541 3.11 -13.75 19.26
N ALA A 542 2.62 -12.59 18.83
CA ALA A 542 2.29 -12.35 17.43
C ALA A 542 3.51 -12.53 16.52
N LYS A 543 4.68 -12.08 16.97
CA LYS A 543 5.94 -12.29 16.23
C LYS A 543 6.35 -13.76 16.20
N LEU A 544 6.19 -14.50 17.30
CA LEU A 544 6.45 -15.93 17.36
C LEU A 544 5.52 -16.70 16.42
N GLU A 545 4.24 -16.35 16.39
CA GLU A 545 3.26 -16.93 15.47
C GLU A 545 3.61 -16.61 14.01
N ALA A 546 4.04 -15.38 13.70
CA ALA A 546 4.53 -15.02 12.37
C ALA A 546 5.78 -15.82 11.95
N ILE A 547 6.69 -16.13 12.88
CA ILE A 547 7.86 -16.98 12.62
C ILE A 547 7.43 -18.43 12.36
N ARG A 548 6.46 -18.95 13.15
CA ARG A 548 5.91 -20.31 13.00
C ARG A 548 5.09 -20.49 11.74
N ALA A 549 4.40 -19.45 11.29
CA ALA A 549 3.61 -19.46 10.07
C ALA A 549 4.48 -19.52 8.79
N ARG A 550 5.76 -19.13 8.87
CA ARG A 550 6.67 -19.23 7.74
C ARG A 550 6.96 -20.68 7.41
N THR A 551 6.84 -21.00 6.12
CA THR A 551 7.18 -22.34 5.63
C THR A 551 8.67 -22.63 5.90
N PRO A 552 9.05 -23.90 6.06
CA PRO A 552 10.47 -24.26 6.23
C PRO A 552 11.34 -23.75 5.07
N GLU A 553 10.77 -23.64 3.86
CA GLU A 553 11.44 -23.07 2.68
C GLU A 553 11.69 -21.56 2.83
N GLU A 554 10.69 -20.80 3.28
CA GLU A 554 10.85 -19.36 3.56
C GLU A 554 11.85 -19.10 4.69
N ARG A 555 11.85 -19.94 5.73
CA ARG A 555 12.84 -19.87 6.83
C ARG A 555 14.25 -20.12 6.32
N ALA A 556 14.44 -21.15 5.49
CA ALA A 556 15.72 -21.43 4.85
C ALA A 556 16.16 -20.28 3.92
N ALA A 557 15.24 -19.72 3.13
CA ALA A 557 15.52 -18.58 2.25
C ALA A 557 15.88 -17.32 3.04
N GLN A 558 15.24 -17.06 4.18
CA GLN A 558 15.58 -15.93 5.03
C GLN A 558 16.92 -16.13 5.74
N ALA A 559 17.21 -17.32 6.24
CA ALA A 559 18.52 -17.67 6.80
C ALA A 559 19.63 -17.52 5.75
N ALA A 560 19.37 -17.93 4.50
CA ALA A 560 20.28 -17.70 3.37
C ALA A 560 20.49 -16.20 3.11
N LYS A 561 19.44 -15.37 3.13
CA LYS A 561 19.57 -13.91 2.98
C LYS A 561 20.33 -13.25 4.14
N GLU A 562 20.19 -13.74 5.37
CA GLU A 562 20.90 -13.19 6.53
C GLU A 562 22.39 -13.57 6.52
N THR A 563 22.70 -14.82 6.18
CA THR A 563 24.09 -15.26 5.94
C THR A 563 24.72 -14.50 4.78
N GLU A 564 23.99 -14.28 3.68
CA GLU A 564 24.43 -13.43 2.57
C GLU A 564 24.72 -11.99 3.04
N LYS A 565 23.84 -11.39 3.85
CA LYS A 565 24.06 -10.04 4.42
C LYS A 565 25.32 -9.97 5.29
N LEU A 566 25.59 -11.01 6.09
CA LEU A 566 26.79 -11.08 6.93
C LEU A 566 28.05 -11.26 6.08
N GLN A 567 28.05 -12.18 5.13
CA GLN A 567 29.14 -12.40 4.18
C GLN A 567 29.42 -11.15 3.35
N LYS A 568 28.37 -10.43 2.93
CA LYS A 568 28.48 -9.13 2.27
C LYS A 568 29.19 -8.12 3.17
N LYS A 569 28.71 -7.91 4.40
CA LYS A 569 29.34 -7.00 5.36
C LYS A 569 30.81 -7.36 5.61
N GLU A 570 31.09 -8.65 5.76
CA GLU A 570 32.45 -9.16 5.97
C GLU A 570 33.33 -8.90 4.74
N ALA A 571 32.85 -9.18 3.52
CA ALA A 571 33.59 -8.91 2.29
C ALA A 571 33.98 -7.43 2.17
N TYR A 572 33.03 -6.50 2.40
CA TYR A 572 33.31 -5.07 2.42
C TYR A 572 34.34 -4.69 3.51
N LEU A 573 34.25 -5.32 4.69
CA LEU A 573 35.22 -5.11 5.77
C LEU A 573 36.62 -5.62 5.40
N GLN A 574 36.73 -6.78 4.74
CA GLN A 574 38.02 -7.33 4.31
C GLN A 574 38.66 -6.49 3.19
N VAL A 575 37.85 -5.96 2.27
CA VAL A 575 38.31 -4.97 1.27
C VAL A 575 38.88 -3.73 1.95
N LYS A 576 38.16 -3.19 2.95
CA LYS A 576 38.63 -2.02 3.72
C LYS A 576 39.91 -2.31 4.51
N LYS A 577 40.09 -3.54 5.00
CA LYS A 577 41.32 -3.99 5.69
C LYS A 577 42.48 -4.33 4.74
N GLY A 578 42.21 -4.50 3.45
CA GLY A 578 43.21 -4.92 2.46
C GLY A 578 43.64 -6.39 2.56
N ASN A 579 42.86 -7.26 3.23
CA ASN A 579 43.22 -8.68 3.41
C ASN A 579 42.65 -9.54 2.26
N VAL A 580 43.51 -9.89 1.30
CA VAL A 580 43.15 -10.64 0.10
C VAL A 580 42.73 -12.08 0.42
N GLU A 581 43.44 -12.74 1.32
CA GLU A 581 43.20 -14.15 1.66
C GLU A 581 41.85 -14.33 2.36
N ALA A 582 41.55 -13.47 3.34
CA ALA A 582 40.26 -13.49 4.03
C ALA A 582 39.11 -13.14 3.09
N LEU A 583 39.29 -12.17 2.18
CA LEU A 583 38.28 -11.84 1.18
C LEU A 583 38.03 -13.00 0.21
N ARG A 584 39.09 -13.69 -0.22
CA ARG A 584 38.97 -14.87 -1.08
C ARG A 584 38.20 -15.99 -0.38
N ALA A 585 38.51 -16.26 0.89
CA ALA A 585 37.81 -17.26 1.68
C ALA A 585 36.30 -16.94 1.82
N VAL A 586 35.94 -15.66 2.04
CA VAL A 586 34.53 -15.23 2.09
C VAL A 586 33.84 -15.45 0.74
N LEU A 587 34.47 -15.07 -0.37
CA LEU A 587 33.88 -15.19 -1.70
C LEU A 587 33.82 -16.64 -2.22
N GLU A 588 34.72 -17.52 -1.78
CA GLU A 588 34.72 -18.95 -2.11
C GLU A 588 33.74 -19.75 -1.25
N GLY A 589 33.41 -19.27 -0.05
CA GLY A 589 32.38 -19.84 0.82
C GLY A 589 30.95 -19.43 0.47
N LEU A 590 30.74 -18.63 -0.59
CA LEU A 590 29.41 -18.26 -1.07
C LEU A 590 28.77 -19.41 -1.83
N ASP A 591 27.46 -19.58 -1.64
CA ASP A 591 26.68 -20.48 -2.49
C ASP A 591 26.72 -20.00 -3.95
N ALA A 592 26.71 -20.95 -4.89
CA ALA A 592 26.81 -20.66 -6.33
C ALA A 592 25.64 -19.80 -6.83
N SER A 593 24.52 -19.81 -6.11
CA SER A 593 23.34 -18.97 -6.39
C SER A 593 23.56 -17.48 -6.09
N VAL A 594 24.53 -17.13 -5.24
CA VAL A 594 24.74 -15.76 -4.76
C VAL A 594 25.65 -14.99 -5.71
N GLN A 595 25.07 -14.02 -6.42
CA GLN A 595 25.80 -13.13 -7.31
C GLN A 595 26.43 -11.97 -6.53
N TRP A 596 27.58 -12.21 -5.89
CA TRP A 596 28.32 -11.19 -5.13
C TRP A 596 28.68 -9.95 -5.95
N GLN A 597 28.68 -10.04 -7.28
CA GLN A 597 28.93 -8.94 -8.20
C GLN A 597 27.83 -7.87 -8.14
N ASP A 598 26.62 -8.24 -7.73
CA ASP A 598 25.47 -7.34 -7.58
C ASP A 598 25.37 -6.72 -6.20
N TRP A 599 26.25 -7.11 -5.28
CA TRP A 599 26.31 -6.48 -3.98
C TRP A 599 26.71 -5.01 -4.11
N ARG A 600 25.81 -4.13 -3.68
CA ARG A 600 26.06 -2.68 -3.56
C ARG A 600 26.21 -2.26 -2.09
N ASP A 601 27.10 -1.32 -1.78
CA ASP A 601 27.18 -0.69 -0.47
C ASP A 601 26.03 0.31 -0.23
N THR A 602 26.04 1.02 0.91
CA THR A 602 25.04 2.06 1.22
C THR A 602 25.09 3.26 0.27
N GLU A 603 26.16 3.41 -0.51
CA GLU A 603 26.34 4.47 -1.53
C GLU A 603 26.07 3.94 -2.95
N GLY A 604 25.60 2.70 -3.10
CA GLY A 604 25.30 2.11 -4.40
C GLY A 604 26.54 1.67 -5.20
N ARG A 605 27.73 1.62 -4.60
CA ARG A 605 28.97 1.16 -5.25
C ARG A 605 29.05 -0.36 -5.19
N ASP A 606 29.50 -0.98 -6.28
CA ASP A 606 29.85 -2.40 -6.27
C ASP A 606 31.15 -2.65 -5.48
N LEU A 607 31.39 -3.91 -5.11
CA LEU A 607 32.54 -4.29 -4.27
C LEU A 607 33.89 -3.90 -4.91
N LEU A 608 33.97 -3.93 -6.25
CA LEU A 608 35.18 -3.59 -7.01
C LEU A 608 35.44 -2.07 -7.03
N ARG A 609 34.39 -1.27 -7.25
CA ARG A 609 34.45 0.19 -7.19
C ARG A 609 34.74 0.65 -5.79
N TYR A 610 34.11 0.06 -4.78
CA TYR A 610 34.42 0.31 -3.38
C TYR A 610 35.91 0.08 -3.08
N ALA A 611 36.48 -1.05 -3.53
CA ALA A 611 37.90 -1.36 -3.36
C ALA A 611 38.83 -0.29 -3.98
N ARG A 612 38.48 0.22 -5.17
CA ARG A 612 39.23 1.31 -5.84
C ARG A 612 39.11 2.63 -5.07
N ASP A 613 37.92 2.97 -4.61
CA ASP A 613 37.63 4.24 -3.94
C ASP A 613 38.33 4.32 -2.57
N VAL A 614 38.34 3.23 -1.79
CA VAL A 614 39.06 3.18 -0.50
C VAL A 614 40.57 2.99 -0.66
N ARG A 615 41.08 2.93 -1.90
CA ARG A 615 42.49 2.64 -2.23
C ARG A 615 42.99 1.38 -1.53
N ALA A 616 42.18 0.33 -1.55
CA ALA A 616 42.61 -0.98 -1.08
C ALA A 616 43.86 -1.44 -1.87
N ASN A 617 44.65 -2.34 -1.29
CA ASN A 617 45.84 -2.91 -1.94
C ASN A 617 45.51 -3.38 -3.38
N ASP A 618 46.38 -3.06 -4.35
CA ASP A 618 46.21 -3.43 -5.76
C ASP A 618 45.93 -4.92 -5.96
N GLU A 619 46.43 -5.76 -5.05
CA GLU A 619 46.18 -7.19 -5.04
C GLU A 619 44.71 -7.55 -4.77
N VAL A 620 44.00 -6.80 -3.92
CA VAL A 620 42.56 -6.95 -3.67
C VAL A 620 41.78 -6.64 -4.94
N VAL A 621 42.10 -5.51 -5.61
CA VAL A 621 41.43 -5.09 -6.86
C VAL A 621 41.68 -6.10 -7.98
N ARG A 622 42.91 -6.60 -8.10
CA ARG A 622 43.28 -7.64 -9.06
C ARG A 622 42.55 -8.95 -8.78
N SER A 623 42.48 -9.39 -7.52
CA SER A 623 41.78 -10.61 -7.12
C SER A 623 40.27 -10.53 -7.40
N LEU A 624 39.62 -9.42 -7.09
CA LEU A 624 38.20 -9.20 -7.38
C LEU A 624 37.92 -9.17 -8.89
N SER A 625 38.79 -8.53 -9.66
CA SER A 625 38.66 -8.45 -11.13
C SER A 625 38.87 -9.82 -11.78
N ALA A 626 39.85 -10.59 -11.31
CA ALA A 626 40.10 -11.96 -11.77
C ALA A 626 38.92 -12.89 -11.45
N LYS A 627 38.36 -12.81 -10.24
CA LYS A 627 37.18 -13.62 -9.86
C LYS A 627 35.95 -13.24 -10.68
N LYS A 628 35.72 -11.95 -10.94
CA LYS A 628 34.62 -11.48 -11.81
C LYS A 628 34.73 -12.04 -13.22
N ALA A 629 35.93 -12.02 -13.81
CA ALA A 629 36.18 -12.59 -15.12
C ALA A 629 35.94 -14.11 -15.15
N CYS A 630 36.40 -14.83 -14.13
CA CYS A 630 36.18 -16.28 -14.01
C CYS A 630 34.69 -16.65 -13.88
N CYS A 631 33.91 -15.89 -13.11
CA CYS A 631 32.47 -16.13 -12.97
C CYS A 631 31.70 -15.90 -14.29
N PHE A 632 32.14 -14.96 -15.13
CA PHE A 632 31.52 -14.71 -16.43
C PHE A 632 31.74 -15.89 -17.39
N GLN A 633 32.96 -16.45 -17.40
CA GLN A 633 33.28 -17.63 -18.21
C GLN A 633 32.47 -18.88 -17.80
N ALA A 634 32.28 -19.09 -16.49
CA ALA A 634 31.49 -20.22 -16.00
C ALA A 634 29.99 -20.13 -16.40
N PHE A 635 29.42 -18.91 -16.47
CA PHE A 635 28.04 -18.72 -16.93
C PHE A 635 27.90 -18.97 -18.44
N GLU A 636 28.90 -18.56 -19.23
CA GLU A 636 28.93 -18.79 -20.67
C GLU A 636 29.07 -20.28 -21.01
N GLU A 637 29.83 -21.04 -20.22
CA GLU A 637 29.98 -22.49 -20.36
C GLU A 637 28.68 -23.25 -20.00
N GLN A 638 27.99 -22.86 -18.92
CA GLN A 638 26.67 -23.43 -18.58
C GLN A 638 25.57 -23.10 -19.61
N ALA A 639 25.64 -21.93 -20.24
CA ALA A 639 24.71 -21.56 -21.31
C ALA A 639 24.91 -22.39 -22.58
N GLN A 640 26.11 -22.91 -22.82
CA GLN A 640 26.42 -23.79 -23.95
C GLN A 640 26.09 -25.26 -23.69
N GLU A 641 26.04 -25.71 -22.43
CA GLU A 641 25.77 -27.10 -22.05
C GLU A 641 24.28 -27.44 -21.89
N GLN A 642 23.34 -26.50 -22.02
CA GLN A 642 21.91 -26.82 -22.08
C GLN A 642 21.59 -27.45 -23.45
N PRO A 643 21.36 -28.78 -23.56
CA PRO A 643 20.97 -29.37 -24.83
C PRO A 643 19.65 -28.73 -25.26
N ILE A 644 19.63 -28.22 -26.48
CA ILE A 644 18.42 -27.76 -27.17
C ILE A 644 17.45 -28.94 -27.16
N LEU A 645 16.52 -28.97 -26.21
CA LEU A 645 15.45 -29.95 -26.17
C LEU A 645 14.54 -29.63 -27.35
N ASP A 646 14.52 -30.53 -28.34
CA ASP A 646 13.66 -30.48 -29.51
C ASP A 646 12.19 -30.21 -29.11
N PRO A 647 11.57 -29.12 -29.58
CA PRO A 647 10.20 -28.75 -29.20
C PRO A 647 9.11 -29.62 -29.87
N GLU A 648 9.41 -30.85 -30.31
CA GLU A 648 8.55 -31.60 -31.23
C GLU A 648 7.64 -32.70 -30.60
N GLN A 649 7.49 -32.81 -29.28
CA GLN A 649 6.70 -33.91 -28.68
C GLN A 649 5.47 -33.61 -27.81
N ASP A 650 5.08 -32.36 -27.54
CA ASP A 650 3.88 -32.07 -26.73
C ASP A 650 2.61 -31.72 -27.53
N GLY A 651 2.44 -32.38 -28.67
CA GLY A 651 1.27 -32.25 -29.55
C GLY A 651 0.24 -33.36 -29.40
N LYS A 652 -0.15 -33.79 -28.18
CA LYS A 652 -1.29 -34.74 -27.99
C LYS A 652 -1.69 -34.87 -26.51
N GLN A 653 -2.51 -33.94 -26.01
CA GLN A 653 -3.59 -34.19 -25.02
C GLN A 653 -4.04 -32.86 -24.42
N ARG A 654 -5.07 -32.24 -25.01
CA ARG A 654 -6.04 -31.36 -24.32
C ARG A 654 -7.21 -31.08 -25.27
N SER A 655 -8.03 -32.11 -25.49
CA SER A 655 -9.38 -31.95 -26.02
C SER A 655 -10.36 -32.00 -24.85
N SER A 656 -10.95 -30.86 -24.50
CA SER A 656 -12.34 -30.68 -24.05
C SER A 656 -12.46 -29.49 -23.10
N CYS A 657 -12.97 -28.36 -23.60
CA CYS A 657 -13.93 -27.49 -22.90
C CYS A 657 -14.39 -26.36 -23.84
N SER A 658 -15.47 -26.67 -24.56
CA SER A 658 -16.63 -25.81 -24.85
C SER A 658 -16.55 -24.27 -24.64
N LYS A 659 -16.63 -23.56 -25.79
CA LYS A 659 -17.64 -22.53 -26.17
C LYS A 659 -17.49 -21.07 -25.65
N PRO A 660 -18.15 -20.08 -26.31
CA PRO A 660 -17.45 -19.16 -27.23
C PRO A 660 -17.63 -17.67 -26.85
N ARG A 661 -16.70 -16.78 -27.24
CA ARG A 661 -16.99 -15.35 -27.34
C ARG A 661 -16.28 -14.68 -28.52
N SER A 662 -17.13 -14.15 -29.39
CA SER A 662 -17.03 -12.94 -30.21
C SER A 662 -15.65 -12.48 -30.69
N SER A 663 -15.49 -12.63 -32.00
CA SER A 663 -14.64 -11.85 -32.89
C SER A 663 -14.87 -10.34 -32.73
N PRO A 664 -13.82 -9.52 -32.93
CA PRO A 664 -13.95 -8.49 -33.95
C PRO A 664 -12.79 -8.53 -34.96
N PHE A 665 -13.16 -8.86 -36.19
CA PHE A 665 -12.81 -8.18 -37.44
C PHE A 665 -11.68 -7.13 -37.35
N TRP A 666 -10.48 -7.51 -37.79
CA TRP A 666 -9.44 -6.57 -38.22
C TRP A 666 -9.28 -6.68 -39.74
N ILE A 667 -9.69 -5.63 -40.44
CA ILE A 667 -9.43 -5.44 -41.87
C ILE A 667 -7.96 -5.03 -41.99
N ARG A 668 -7.16 -5.90 -42.62
CA ARG A 668 -5.84 -5.56 -43.15
C ARG A 668 -6.03 -4.68 -44.38
N SER A 669 -5.65 -3.40 -44.28
CA SER A 669 -5.19 -2.63 -45.44
C SER A 669 -3.68 -2.80 -45.52
N ARG A 670 -3.20 -3.34 -46.64
CA ARG A 670 -1.78 -3.30 -47.04
C ARG A 670 -1.53 -2.02 -47.84
N PRO A 671 -0.29 -1.47 -47.81
CA PRO A 671 0.18 -0.53 -48.83
C PRO A 671 0.31 -1.20 -50.20
#